data_AF-A0A3D0MYU0-F1
#
_entry.id   AF-A0A3D0MYU0-F1
#
_cell.length_a   1.000
_cell.length_b   1.000
_cell.length_c   1.000
_cell.angle_alpha   90.00
_cell.angle_beta   90.00
_cell.angle_gamma   90.00
#
_symmetry.space_group_name_H-M   'P 1'
#
loop_
_entity.id
_entity.type
_entity.pdbx_description
1 polymer ?
#
loop_
_entity_poly.entity_id
_entity_poly.type
_entity_poly.pdbx_seq_one_letter_code
_entity_poly.pdbx_strand_id
1 'polypeptide(L)'
;MKKVIIYFSLLFIFSFPKLNYSQHLDCQYITSTSTTSSAPFIGRIKPNRTTHTGDTLISGTSYFPVLIVFVQFQDSPAYWDWPSPNTNNGKPIYLDSLIAPFSSYNNGTNWWNNYNENTHRFSDIWMEISRGKFQVLGKAYYVTLSDIKDKYDNEQAMNQEIFDSLTAQNIVWADYDIWSFDNNDNKFYNRQDGYVDMIYRVLKENAPGMSPYKGYNALTHGMYGDDHTFIQGNDTVKINPGPSYIGSGVTIVGDDGYASLFGGLLHEHGHHTFSGGHTTYGICSYGFGFEGYFGINDMVVNNYITDTLFNFSNTEFNLGEYASQHQGLTGNILRVPISSSEFFSIAFRGKTKWDRNMVGDTGIINRYNVPENYVSGLYIYHFPEEYRLPSGDESFFDMECADGYWNWQYEGNHYRTIPHTCFKSELTAWKYYIPTSPRYDNDPSLINNTNLRGDGISFHFADASTGKTWPKWWGKGKKEVDECVAGTNRIFVNENEVYTKFEIGGDRYDAWRPGYNEIFSPYSSPSTSKWNNDISGIFIWYDTTLSGKANLKIFRASEYGGNTSLNEILEITPPSRPMGISIDSCYNPGSGYLRNKISWVHNMEPDMVRMVNEVPKKRYKIYRSVSSSINTVPSDNQFYSENNYTHIATVDVDTGTTPSYIDNSSFAYCNEFPDGSCPPTCWESRNARYRIQAIDVYDDHSVLSDFIKSRIYINNNGGTPSETDNPVNQIEVLNIPKEFSLFQNYPNPF
;
A
#
# COMPACT_ATOMS: atom_id res chain seq x y z
N MET A 1 -35.55 -64.96 37.15
CA MET A 1 -35.55 -63.81 36.21
C MET A 1 -35.28 -62.55 37.01
N LYS A 2 -34.19 -61.86 36.68
CA LYS A 2 -33.61 -60.76 37.48
C LYS A 2 -34.24 -59.41 37.10
N LYS A 3 -34.38 -58.57 38.12
CA LYS A 3 -34.92 -57.20 38.14
C LYS A 3 -34.22 -56.30 37.10
N VAL A 4 -35.00 -55.47 36.40
CA VAL A 4 -34.50 -54.31 35.64
C VAL A 4 -34.98 -53.06 36.35
N ILE A 5 -34.01 -52.25 36.78
CA ILE A 5 -34.16 -50.99 37.48
C ILE A 5 -34.11 -49.86 36.44
N ILE A 6 -35.06 -48.93 36.57
CA ILE A 6 -35.24 -47.72 35.77
C ILE A 6 -34.18 -46.69 36.15
N TYR A 7 -33.49 -46.11 35.15
CA TYR A 7 -32.79 -44.84 35.29
C TYR A 7 -33.33 -43.84 34.27
N PHE A 8 -34.19 -42.95 34.74
CA PHE A 8 -34.53 -41.68 34.10
C PHE A 8 -33.37 -40.73 34.37
N SER A 9 -32.63 -40.33 33.34
CA SER A 9 -31.65 -39.24 33.43
C SER A 9 -32.19 -38.03 32.67
N LEU A 10 -32.84 -37.14 33.42
CA LEU A 10 -33.15 -35.77 33.04
C LEU A 10 -31.83 -34.97 33.04
N LEU A 11 -31.25 -34.81 31.86
CA LEU A 11 -30.15 -33.87 31.62
C LEU A 11 -30.74 -32.45 31.56
N PHE A 12 -30.74 -31.76 32.71
CA PHE A 12 -30.85 -30.31 32.77
C PHE A 12 -29.58 -29.72 32.17
N ILE A 13 -29.61 -29.37 30.88
CA ILE A 13 -28.64 -28.46 30.29
C ILE A 13 -29.03 -27.06 30.75
N PHE A 14 -28.34 -26.55 31.77
CA PHE A 14 -28.26 -25.12 32.00
C PHE A 14 -27.55 -24.51 30.78
N SER A 15 -28.33 -23.98 29.86
CA SER A 15 -27.85 -23.00 28.89
C SER A 15 -27.55 -21.74 29.69
N PHE A 16 -26.29 -21.56 30.08
CA PHE A 16 -25.80 -20.21 30.33
C PHE A 16 -25.94 -19.46 29.02
N PRO A 17 -26.67 -18.33 28.96
CA PRO A 17 -26.60 -17.49 27.79
C PRO A 17 -25.14 -17.06 27.65
N LYS A 18 -24.47 -17.53 26.59
CA LYS A 18 -23.40 -16.72 26.00
C LYS A 18 -24.08 -15.42 25.63
N LEU A 19 -23.85 -14.39 26.45
CA LEU A 19 -24.08 -13.00 26.06
C LEU A 19 -23.14 -12.74 24.89
N ASN A 20 -23.60 -13.09 23.68
CA ASN A 20 -23.09 -12.47 22.47
C ASN A 20 -23.51 -11.01 22.60
N TYR A 21 -22.58 -10.14 22.99
CA TYR A 21 -22.69 -8.72 22.73
C TYR A 21 -22.65 -8.57 21.20
N SER A 22 -23.80 -8.74 20.53
CA SER A 22 -23.99 -8.14 19.22
C SER A 22 -24.13 -6.65 19.46
N GLN A 23 -23.02 -5.92 19.34
CA GLN A 23 -23.10 -4.47 19.20
C GLN A 23 -23.89 -4.22 17.91
N HIS A 24 -25.13 -3.76 18.07
CA HIS A 24 -25.93 -3.25 16.96
C HIS A 24 -25.26 -1.97 16.48
N LEU A 25 -24.41 -2.09 15.46
CA LEU A 25 -23.98 -0.97 14.63
C LEU A 25 -25.22 -0.47 13.89
N ASP A 26 -25.76 0.65 14.35
CA ASP A 26 -26.78 1.37 13.61
C ASP A 26 -26.05 2.12 12.48
N CYS A 27 -26.16 1.63 11.25
CA CYS A 27 -25.61 2.26 10.04
C CYS A 27 -26.44 3.51 9.73
N GLN A 28 -26.31 4.56 10.54
CA GLN A 28 -27.14 5.76 10.40
C GLN A 28 -26.56 6.73 9.35
N TYR A 29 -27.38 6.97 8.33
CA TYR A 29 -27.28 8.12 7.42
C TYR A 29 -27.68 9.42 8.17
N ILE A 30 -26.84 10.45 8.16
CA ILE A 30 -27.03 11.67 8.99
C ILE A 30 -27.68 12.80 8.19
N THR A 31 -28.74 13.40 8.76
CA THR A 31 -29.26 14.74 8.41
C THR A 31 -29.24 15.63 9.65
N SER A 32 -29.01 16.94 9.48
CA SER A 32 -28.78 17.90 10.57
C SER A 32 -29.95 18.87 10.78
N THR A 33 -30.21 19.29 12.03
CA THR A 33 -30.33 20.72 12.44
C THR A 33 -30.54 20.92 13.97
N SER A 34 -29.70 21.84 14.49
CA SER A 34 -29.90 22.84 15.56
C SER A 34 -29.65 22.56 17.07
N THR A 35 -28.72 23.40 17.56
CA THR A 35 -28.52 24.11 18.85
C THR A 35 -28.07 23.41 20.14
N THR A 36 -26.81 23.73 20.48
CA THR A 36 -26.15 23.83 21.81
C THR A 36 -26.39 22.71 22.83
N SER A 37 -25.74 21.58 22.55
CA SER A 37 -25.03 20.72 23.50
C SER A 37 -23.79 20.19 22.77
N SER A 38 -22.74 19.76 23.47
CA SER A 38 -21.58 19.07 22.89
C SER A 38 -22.07 17.96 21.96
N ALA A 39 -21.91 18.08 20.63
CA ALA A 39 -22.58 17.11 19.77
C ALA A 39 -21.92 15.73 19.92
N PRO A 40 -22.74 14.67 19.94
CA PRO A 40 -22.27 13.30 20.01
C PRO A 40 -21.60 12.78 18.72
N PHE A 41 -20.68 11.81 18.85
CA PHE A 41 -20.03 11.09 17.72
C PHE A 41 -20.16 9.58 17.84
N ILE A 42 -20.15 8.87 16.71
CA ILE A 42 -20.36 7.41 16.68
C ILE A 42 -19.10 6.66 17.15
N GLY A 43 -17.90 6.94 16.60
CA GLY A 43 -16.63 6.26 16.99
C GLY A 43 -16.71 4.72 16.95
N ARG A 44 -15.70 4.03 17.50
CA ARG A 44 -15.80 2.57 17.78
C ARG A 44 -15.89 2.31 19.28
N ILE A 45 -14.75 2.35 19.97
CA ILE A 45 -14.65 2.31 21.43
C ILE A 45 -14.08 3.62 22.00
N LYS A 46 -13.55 4.48 21.13
CA LYS A 46 -13.18 5.86 21.41
C LYS A 46 -13.70 6.77 20.29
N PRO A 47 -13.86 8.08 20.54
CA PRO A 47 -14.27 9.01 19.51
C PRO A 47 -13.24 9.04 18.38
N ASN A 48 -13.72 8.99 17.15
CA ASN A 48 -12.92 9.21 15.96
C ASN A 48 -12.76 10.70 15.61
N ARG A 49 -13.37 11.63 16.36
CA ARG A 49 -13.37 13.07 16.06
C ARG A 49 -13.38 13.90 17.35
N THR A 50 -12.82 15.11 17.28
CA THR A 50 -12.88 16.09 18.39
C THR A 50 -13.73 17.33 18.04
N THR A 51 -14.23 17.46 16.80
CA THR A 51 -15.07 18.59 16.35
C THR A 51 -16.48 18.54 16.91
N HIS A 52 -16.94 19.55 17.67
CA HIS A 52 -18.22 19.53 18.39
C HIS A 52 -19.52 19.52 17.57
N THR A 53 -19.50 19.70 16.24
CA THR A 53 -20.69 19.58 15.38
C THR A 53 -20.26 19.25 13.96
N GLY A 54 -20.28 17.96 13.57
CA GLY A 54 -20.36 17.43 12.19
C GLY A 54 -19.35 17.90 11.14
N ASP A 55 -19.23 19.21 10.91
CA ASP A 55 -18.48 19.86 9.84
C ASP A 55 -17.78 21.18 10.27
N THR A 56 -17.87 21.60 11.54
CA THR A 56 -17.17 22.80 12.03
C THR A 56 -15.71 22.49 12.42
N LEU A 57 -14.82 23.47 12.21
CA LEU A 57 -13.44 23.47 12.70
C LEU A 57 -13.38 23.16 14.21
N ILE A 58 -12.31 22.49 14.65
CA ILE A 58 -12.09 22.11 16.06
C ILE A 58 -12.13 23.36 16.95
N SER A 59 -12.70 23.29 18.14
CA SER A 59 -12.48 24.34 19.14
C SER A 59 -11.09 24.13 19.74
N GLY A 60 -10.29 25.18 19.94
CA GLY A 60 -8.96 25.05 20.56
C GLY A 60 -8.92 24.36 21.93
N THR A 61 -10.09 24.08 22.54
CA THR A 61 -10.28 23.35 23.80
C THR A 61 -10.68 21.88 23.63
N SER A 62 -10.94 21.39 22.42
CA SER A 62 -11.39 20.00 22.19
C SER A 62 -10.30 19.15 21.57
N TYR A 63 -9.79 18.20 22.35
CA TYR A 63 -8.75 17.27 21.95
C TYR A 63 -8.99 15.89 22.56
N PHE A 64 -8.31 14.89 22.01
CA PHE A 64 -8.24 13.55 22.54
C PHE A 64 -6.90 13.41 23.30
N PRO A 65 -6.94 13.17 24.62
CA PRO A 65 -5.73 13.14 25.44
C PRO A 65 -5.00 11.79 25.31
N VAL A 66 -3.68 11.83 25.13
CA VAL A 66 -2.83 10.64 25.04
C VAL A 66 -1.61 10.76 25.95
N LEU A 67 -1.46 9.82 26.88
CA LEU A 67 -0.25 9.67 27.67
C LEU A 67 0.68 8.66 26.99
N ILE A 68 1.87 9.06 26.56
CA ILE A 68 2.87 8.13 26.01
C ILE A 68 3.83 7.71 27.12
N VAL A 69 4.04 6.41 27.32
CA VAL A 69 4.89 5.88 28.39
C VAL A 69 5.94 4.95 27.82
N PHE A 70 7.20 5.38 27.86
CA PHE A 70 8.37 4.58 27.50
C PHE A 70 8.85 3.79 28.70
N VAL A 71 8.93 2.48 28.55
CA VAL A 71 9.26 1.53 29.62
C VAL A 71 10.46 0.71 29.23
N GLN A 72 11.43 0.58 30.14
CA GLN A 72 12.53 -0.36 29.99
C GLN A 72 12.89 -1.04 31.31
N PHE A 73 13.52 -2.21 31.19
CA PHE A 73 14.01 -3.01 32.32
C PHE A 73 15.40 -2.58 32.75
N GLN A 74 15.83 -2.97 33.96
CA GLN A 74 17.19 -2.66 34.45
C GLN A 74 18.31 -3.21 33.55
N ASP A 75 18.07 -4.36 32.91
CA ASP A 75 19.00 -5.05 32.03
C ASP A 75 18.77 -4.77 30.54
N SER A 76 17.87 -3.84 30.20
CA SER A 76 17.59 -3.54 28.80
C SER A 76 18.83 -3.06 28.02
N PRO A 77 19.02 -3.53 26.78
CA PRO A 77 20.18 -3.22 25.97
C PRO A 77 20.20 -1.74 25.56
N ALA A 78 21.34 -1.25 25.09
CA ALA A 78 21.44 0.09 24.51
C ALA A 78 21.16 0.06 23.01
N TYR A 79 20.27 0.95 22.56
CA TYR A 79 20.08 1.31 21.16
C TYR A 79 20.57 2.74 20.93
N TRP A 80 20.82 3.11 19.67
CA TRP A 80 21.36 4.44 19.33
C TRP A 80 20.36 5.58 19.63
N ASP A 81 19.07 5.31 19.50
CA ASP A 81 17.95 6.23 19.74
C ASP A 81 17.27 6.02 21.10
N TRP A 82 17.54 4.89 21.75
CA TRP A 82 17.08 4.57 23.10
C TRP A 82 18.22 3.95 23.94
N PRO A 83 18.97 4.76 24.71
CA PRO A 83 20.07 4.29 25.55
C PRO A 83 19.65 3.28 26.63
N SER A 84 20.60 2.51 27.17
CA SER A 84 20.33 1.61 28.31
C SER A 84 20.07 2.43 29.59
N PRO A 85 19.41 1.87 30.63
CA PRO A 85 19.04 2.62 31.84
C PRO A 85 20.19 3.38 32.49
N ASN A 86 21.39 2.80 32.44
CA ASN A 86 22.59 3.34 33.10
C ASN A 86 23.42 4.26 32.19
N THR A 87 22.98 4.57 30.97
CA THR A 87 23.69 5.43 30.02
C THR A 87 22.82 6.59 29.56
N ASN A 88 23.37 7.81 29.50
CA ASN A 88 22.67 9.01 29.00
C ASN A 88 21.24 9.20 29.56
N ASN A 89 21.05 8.98 30.87
CA ASN A 89 19.76 9.01 31.57
C ASN A 89 18.71 7.98 31.10
N GLY A 90 19.08 7.03 30.22
CA GLY A 90 18.26 5.92 29.74
C GLY A 90 17.04 6.28 28.89
N LYS A 91 16.81 7.57 28.64
CA LYS A 91 15.63 8.10 27.95
C LYS A 91 15.76 8.03 26.43
N PRO A 92 14.70 7.70 25.69
CA PRO A 92 14.68 7.85 24.24
C PRO A 92 14.99 9.29 23.82
N ILE A 93 15.77 9.47 22.76
CA ILE A 93 16.16 10.81 22.28
C ILE A 93 14.97 11.63 21.75
N TYR A 94 13.89 10.94 21.40
CA TYR A 94 12.68 11.51 20.82
C TYR A 94 11.54 11.69 21.84
N LEU A 95 11.78 11.41 23.13
CA LEU A 95 10.78 11.45 24.20
C LEU A 95 9.91 12.73 24.15
N ASP A 96 10.56 13.90 24.15
CA ASP A 96 9.87 15.20 24.24
C ASP A 96 9.34 15.72 22.89
N SER A 97 9.51 14.96 21.80
CA SER A 97 9.28 15.41 20.41
C SER A 97 8.21 14.60 19.66
N LEU A 98 7.43 13.81 20.38
CA LEU A 98 6.47 12.88 19.78
C LEU A 98 5.06 13.43 19.65
N ILE A 99 4.63 14.22 20.62
CA ILE A 99 3.25 14.68 20.76
C ILE A 99 3.23 16.11 21.29
N ALA A 100 2.30 16.93 20.82
CA ALA A 100 2.16 18.29 21.30
C ALA A 100 1.48 18.29 22.68
N PRO A 101 2.04 19.01 23.68
CA PRO A 101 1.46 19.11 25.01
C PRO A 101 0.27 20.07 25.10
N PHE A 102 0.17 21.01 24.15
CA PHE A 102 -0.87 22.02 24.13
C PHE A 102 -1.37 22.23 22.71
N SER A 103 -2.61 22.68 22.61
CA SER A 103 -3.22 23.07 21.35
C SER A 103 -2.48 24.26 20.75
N SER A 104 -1.94 24.08 19.56
CA SER A 104 -1.53 25.18 18.66
C SER A 104 -2.64 25.55 17.67
N TYR A 105 -3.78 24.84 17.73
CA TYR A 105 -4.91 25.03 16.84
C TYR A 105 -5.60 26.36 17.14
N ASN A 106 -5.56 27.27 16.18
CA ASN A 106 -6.05 28.65 16.34
C ASN A 106 -7.46 28.89 15.77
N ASN A 107 -8.27 27.84 15.60
CA ASN A 107 -9.59 27.90 14.94
C ASN A 107 -9.53 28.45 13.49
N GLY A 108 -8.33 28.48 12.89
CA GLY A 108 -8.08 29.01 11.56
C GLY A 108 -8.14 27.94 10.47
N THR A 109 -7.94 28.37 9.23
CA THR A 109 -8.02 27.49 8.05
C THR A 109 -6.76 26.64 7.81
N ASN A 110 -5.68 26.95 8.51
CA ASN A 110 -4.37 26.30 8.35
C ASN A 110 -4.17 25.16 9.36
N TRP A 111 -5.13 24.22 9.41
CA TRP A 111 -5.03 23.08 10.33
C TRP A 111 -3.80 22.21 10.05
N TRP A 112 -3.37 22.17 8.79
CA TRP A 112 -2.22 21.44 8.30
C TRP A 112 -0.92 21.76 9.02
N ASN A 113 -0.63 23.05 9.26
CA ASN A 113 0.65 23.48 9.81
C ASN A 113 0.56 23.82 11.31
N ASN A 114 -0.47 23.33 12.00
CA ASN A 114 -0.61 23.59 13.43
C ASN A 114 0.47 22.86 14.23
N TYR A 115 0.82 21.65 13.81
CA TYR A 115 1.87 20.87 14.46
C TYR A 115 3.09 20.80 13.56
N ASN A 116 4.20 20.40 14.18
CA ASN A 116 5.45 20.23 13.46
C ASN A 116 5.63 18.74 13.24
N GLU A 117 5.61 18.32 11.99
CA GLU A 117 5.82 16.96 11.55
C GLU A 117 7.13 16.30 12.01
N ASN A 118 8.08 17.04 12.61
CA ASN A 118 9.32 16.51 13.16
C ASN A 118 9.35 16.48 14.68
N THR A 119 8.61 17.35 15.36
CA THR A 119 8.63 17.48 16.83
C THR A 119 7.28 17.25 17.53
N HIS A 120 6.20 17.05 16.79
CA HIS A 120 4.85 16.80 17.29
C HIS A 120 4.13 15.73 16.44
N ARG A 121 4.88 14.69 16.04
CA ARG A 121 4.50 13.74 14.99
C ARG A 121 3.11 13.11 15.14
N PHE A 122 2.73 12.68 16.35
CA PHE A 122 1.39 12.10 16.59
C PHE A 122 0.28 13.14 16.42
N SER A 123 0.45 14.33 16.99
CA SER A 123 -0.52 15.42 16.86
C SER A 123 -0.67 15.86 15.41
N ASP A 124 0.45 15.90 14.69
CA ASP A 124 0.53 16.30 13.29
C ASP A 124 -0.18 15.31 12.35
N ILE A 125 0.15 14.01 12.43
CA ILE A 125 -0.46 13.01 11.54
C ILE A 125 -1.97 12.87 11.78
N TRP A 126 -2.44 12.89 13.03
CA TRP A 126 -3.87 12.80 13.32
C TRP A 126 -4.62 14.04 12.84
N MET A 127 -4.00 15.22 12.95
CA MET A 127 -4.55 16.47 12.41
C MET A 127 -4.60 16.43 10.88
N GLU A 128 -3.60 15.84 10.23
CA GLU A 128 -3.52 15.69 8.78
C GLU A 128 -4.58 14.71 8.25
N ILE A 129 -4.58 13.47 8.73
CA ILE A 129 -5.51 12.40 8.35
C ILE A 129 -6.96 12.84 8.52
N SER A 130 -7.26 13.45 9.66
CA SER A 130 -8.63 13.85 9.97
C SER A 130 -9.07 15.13 9.24
N ARG A 131 -8.17 15.76 8.49
CA ARG A 131 -8.39 17.05 7.81
C ARG A 131 -8.87 18.13 8.77
N GLY A 132 -8.20 18.21 9.92
CA GLY A 132 -8.55 19.17 10.96
C GLY A 132 -9.76 18.80 11.79
N LYS A 133 -10.11 17.50 11.92
CA LYS A 133 -11.30 17.04 12.66
C LYS A 133 -11.01 16.23 13.93
N PHE A 134 -9.78 15.76 14.09
CA PHE A 134 -9.33 14.96 15.22
C PHE A 134 -7.98 15.47 15.72
N GLN A 135 -8.03 16.10 16.90
CA GLN A 135 -6.85 16.65 17.55
C GLN A 135 -6.37 15.71 18.64
N VAL A 136 -5.14 15.24 18.53
CA VAL A 136 -4.49 14.41 19.55
C VAL A 136 -3.42 15.23 20.26
N LEU A 137 -3.51 15.34 21.59
CA LEU A 137 -2.55 16.07 22.43
C LEU A 137 -2.16 15.22 23.63
N GLY A 138 -1.03 15.54 24.24
CA GLY A 138 -0.63 14.95 25.51
C GLY A 138 0.86 15.02 25.74
N LYS A 139 1.39 14.08 26.51
CA LYS A 139 2.77 14.14 26.97
C LYS A 139 3.39 12.75 27.06
N ALA A 140 4.70 12.71 26.82
CA ALA A 140 5.48 11.50 26.98
C ALA A 140 6.20 11.46 28.33
N TYR A 141 6.25 10.26 28.90
CA TYR A 141 6.92 9.93 30.14
C TYR A 141 7.82 8.73 29.93
N TYR A 142 8.76 8.57 30.85
CA TYR A 142 9.72 7.50 30.81
C TYR A 142 9.82 6.84 32.18
N VAL A 143 9.84 5.52 32.18
CA VAL A 143 9.88 4.65 33.35
C VAL A 143 10.99 3.63 33.16
N THR A 144 11.88 3.55 34.15
CA THR A 144 12.75 2.38 34.31
C THR A 144 12.15 1.52 35.40
N LEU A 145 11.86 0.27 35.06
CA LEU A 145 11.40 -0.74 36.00
C LEU A 145 12.52 -1.10 36.98
N SER A 146 12.17 -1.50 38.19
CA SER A 146 13.12 -1.73 39.30
C SER A 146 13.92 -3.02 39.16
N ASP A 147 13.46 -3.97 38.35
CA ASP A 147 14.12 -5.26 38.15
C ASP A 147 14.43 -5.56 36.67
N ILE A 148 15.07 -6.69 36.44
CA ILE A 148 15.41 -7.22 35.12
C ILE A 148 14.19 -7.78 34.39
N LYS A 149 14.26 -7.88 33.06
CA LYS A 149 13.19 -8.39 32.20
C LYS A 149 12.62 -9.72 32.66
N ASP A 150 13.49 -10.66 33.05
CA ASP A 150 13.09 -12.03 33.42
C ASP A 150 12.24 -12.11 34.69
N LYS A 151 12.13 -11.02 35.45
CA LYS A 151 11.31 -10.94 36.68
C LYS A 151 9.87 -10.52 36.43
N TYR A 152 9.58 -9.98 35.26
CA TYR A 152 8.24 -9.55 34.87
C TYR A 152 7.51 -10.67 34.11
N ASP A 153 7.22 -11.76 34.82
CA ASP A 153 6.37 -12.88 34.35
C ASP A 153 4.86 -12.60 34.53
N ASN A 154 4.52 -11.46 35.13
CA ASN A 154 3.16 -10.96 35.29
C ASN A 154 3.03 -9.52 34.76
N GLU A 155 2.28 -9.37 33.68
CA GLU A 155 2.05 -8.09 33.03
C GLU A 155 1.28 -7.07 33.90
N GLN A 156 0.40 -7.53 34.79
CA GLN A 156 -0.33 -6.65 35.71
C GLN A 156 0.59 -6.03 36.76
N ALA A 157 1.49 -6.82 37.34
CA ALA A 157 2.46 -6.34 38.32
C ALA A 157 3.39 -5.29 37.69
N MET A 158 3.84 -5.55 36.45
CA MET A 158 4.60 -4.58 35.67
C MET A 158 3.82 -3.29 35.44
N ASN A 159 2.55 -3.39 35.05
CA ASN A 159 1.67 -2.22 34.86
C ASN A 159 1.49 -1.41 36.16
N GLN A 160 1.29 -2.08 37.30
CA GLN A 160 1.16 -1.39 38.57
C GLN A 160 2.42 -0.58 38.88
N GLU A 161 3.60 -1.17 38.72
CA GLU A 161 4.87 -0.47 38.95
C GLU A 161 5.07 0.72 38.00
N ILE A 162 4.66 0.58 36.74
CA ILE A 162 4.65 1.68 35.78
C ILE A 162 3.78 2.84 36.30
N PHE A 163 2.55 2.56 36.73
CA PHE A 163 1.62 3.59 37.21
C PHE A 163 2.04 4.21 38.54
N ASP A 164 2.65 3.45 39.44
CA ASP A 164 3.23 3.97 40.68
C ASP A 164 4.38 4.94 40.37
N SER A 165 5.25 4.58 39.43
CA SER A 165 6.35 5.44 38.95
C SER A 165 5.83 6.73 38.30
N LEU A 166 4.76 6.62 37.50
CA LEU A 166 4.11 7.78 36.87
C LEU A 166 3.45 8.70 37.91
N THR A 167 2.83 8.13 38.94
CA THR A 167 2.25 8.89 40.06
C THR A 167 3.35 9.62 40.85
N ALA A 168 4.50 8.98 41.08
CA ALA A 168 5.66 9.61 41.68
C ALA A 168 6.25 10.75 40.83
N GLN A 169 5.99 10.76 39.52
CA GLN A 169 6.32 11.84 38.60
C GLN A 169 5.27 12.97 38.57
N ASN A 170 4.29 12.96 39.50
CA ASN A 170 3.22 13.95 39.65
C ASN A 170 2.28 14.06 38.43
N ILE A 171 1.91 12.93 37.84
CA ILE A 171 0.86 12.90 36.81
C ILE A 171 -0.50 13.24 37.45
N VAL A 172 -1.29 14.05 36.74
CA VAL A 172 -2.67 14.37 37.08
C VAL A 172 -3.58 13.57 36.14
N TRP A 173 -4.12 12.45 36.62
CA TRP A 173 -4.91 11.53 35.80
C TRP A 173 -6.18 12.16 35.21
N ALA A 174 -6.76 13.14 35.91
CA ALA A 174 -7.92 13.89 35.43
C ALA A 174 -7.69 14.70 34.15
N ASP A 175 -6.43 15.01 33.81
CA ASP A 175 -6.10 15.69 32.55
C ASP A 175 -6.22 14.74 31.33
N TYR A 176 -6.33 13.43 31.58
CA TYR A 176 -6.45 12.38 30.57
C TYR A 176 -7.81 11.66 30.56
N ASP A 177 -8.79 12.18 31.31
CA ASP A 177 -10.20 11.76 31.30
C ASP A 177 -11.01 12.94 30.75
N ILE A 178 -11.36 12.88 29.47
CA ILE A 178 -12.05 13.95 28.74
C ILE A 178 -13.28 13.40 28.01
N TRP A 179 -13.28 12.14 27.61
CA TRP A 179 -14.35 11.56 26.79
C TRP A 179 -15.11 10.45 27.53
N SER A 180 -16.43 10.40 27.30
CA SER A 180 -17.31 9.37 27.82
C SER A 180 -18.17 8.78 26.71
N PHE A 181 -18.54 7.51 26.84
CA PHE A 181 -19.53 6.86 25.99
C PHE A 181 -20.92 6.86 26.67
N ASP A 182 -21.96 7.21 25.93
CA ASP A 182 -23.34 7.12 26.38
C ASP A 182 -24.04 5.93 25.72
N ASN A 183 -24.36 4.92 26.55
CA ASN A 183 -25.01 3.69 26.09
C ASN A 183 -26.45 3.91 25.58
N ASN A 184 -27.08 5.07 25.85
CA ASN A 184 -28.46 5.32 25.44
C ASN A 184 -28.56 5.68 23.94
N ASP A 185 -27.55 6.35 23.40
CA ASP A 185 -27.53 6.80 22.01
C ASP A 185 -26.30 6.32 21.23
N ASN A 186 -25.46 5.48 21.86
CA ASN A 186 -24.23 4.91 21.30
C ASN A 186 -23.26 5.97 20.79
N LYS A 187 -23.06 7.02 21.57
CA LYS A 187 -22.22 8.15 21.16
C LYS A 187 -21.22 8.59 22.23
N PHE A 188 -20.14 9.23 21.76
CA PHE A 188 -19.12 9.84 22.60
C PHE A 188 -19.39 11.32 22.87
N TYR A 189 -19.12 11.72 24.11
CA TYR A 189 -19.30 13.07 24.62
C TYR A 189 -18.01 13.56 25.28
N ASN A 190 -17.66 14.83 25.06
CA ASN A 190 -16.55 15.51 25.75
C ASN A 190 -16.98 15.87 27.18
N ARG A 191 -16.99 14.85 28.04
CA ARG A 191 -17.21 14.91 29.49
C ARG A 191 -16.51 13.71 30.12
N GLN A 192 -16.09 13.88 31.37
CA GLN A 192 -15.41 12.86 32.15
C GLN A 192 -16.30 11.65 32.46
N ASP A 193 -15.75 10.43 32.40
CA ASP A 193 -16.38 9.19 32.86
C ASP A 193 -15.66 8.50 34.02
N GLY A 194 -14.56 9.07 34.49
CA GLY A 194 -13.74 8.53 35.57
C GLY A 194 -12.70 7.53 35.10
N TYR A 195 -12.44 7.41 33.79
CA TYR A 195 -11.40 6.56 33.22
C TYR A 195 -10.44 7.35 32.33
N VAL A 196 -9.17 6.97 32.35
CA VAL A 196 -8.18 7.50 31.42
C VAL A 196 -8.56 7.08 29.99
N ASP A 197 -8.60 8.05 29.07
CA ASP A 197 -8.99 7.84 27.69
C ASP A 197 -7.99 7.00 26.90
N MET A 198 -6.69 7.31 26.99
CA MET A 198 -5.66 6.64 26.20
C MET A 198 -4.25 6.75 26.77
N ILE A 199 -3.60 5.60 26.92
CA ILE A 199 -2.19 5.42 27.26
C ILE A 199 -1.51 4.61 26.16
N TYR A 200 -0.44 5.15 25.59
CA TYR A 200 0.46 4.41 24.69
C TYR A 200 1.61 3.83 25.51
N ARG A 201 1.51 2.56 25.89
CA ARG A 201 2.58 1.87 26.61
C ARG A 201 3.57 1.30 25.61
N VAL A 202 4.77 1.87 25.59
CA VAL A 202 5.88 1.44 24.74
C VAL A 202 6.91 0.73 25.60
N LEU A 203 7.07 -0.57 25.42
CA LEU A 203 8.15 -1.32 26.03
C LEU A 203 9.34 -1.43 25.08
N LYS A 204 10.54 -1.28 25.61
CA LYS A 204 11.76 -1.47 24.80
C LYS A 204 11.92 -2.91 24.32
N GLU A 205 11.49 -3.86 25.14
CA GLU A 205 11.60 -5.29 24.90
C GLU A 205 10.37 -6.01 25.45
N ASN A 206 10.08 -7.19 24.92
CA ASN A 206 8.97 -8.01 25.40
C ASN A 206 9.36 -8.74 26.69
N ALA A 207 8.51 -8.68 27.73
CA ALA A 207 8.70 -9.41 28.98
C ALA A 207 8.18 -10.86 28.88
N PRO A 208 8.65 -11.80 29.72
CA PRO A 208 8.14 -13.18 29.74
C PRO A 208 6.64 -13.28 30.02
N GLY A 209 6.09 -12.37 30.84
CA GLY A 209 4.68 -12.35 31.22
C GLY A 209 3.74 -11.76 30.18
N MET A 210 4.27 -11.29 29.06
CA MET A 210 3.50 -10.64 27.99
C MET A 210 3.18 -11.62 26.86
N SER A 211 2.24 -11.20 26.02
CA SER A 211 1.97 -11.88 24.76
C SER A 211 3.20 -11.88 23.84
N PRO A 212 3.40 -12.91 23.00
CA PRO A 212 4.43 -12.87 21.96
C PRO A 212 4.16 -11.82 20.87
N TYR A 213 2.95 -11.25 20.80
CA TYR A 213 2.64 -10.18 19.85
C TYR A 213 3.41 -8.90 20.19
N LYS A 214 3.88 -8.20 19.14
CA LYS A 214 4.62 -6.94 19.25
C LYS A 214 3.72 -5.72 19.47
N GLY A 215 2.41 -5.88 19.30
CA GLY A 215 1.40 -4.85 19.47
C GLY A 215 0.04 -5.43 19.82
N TYR A 216 -0.74 -4.69 20.62
CA TYR A 216 -2.16 -4.96 20.87
C TYR A 216 -2.88 -3.72 21.42
N ASN A 217 -4.16 -3.61 21.12
CA ASN A 217 -5.04 -2.49 21.45
C ASN A 217 -5.54 -2.50 22.91
N ALA A 218 -4.70 -2.94 23.83
CA ALA A 218 -4.98 -3.03 25.27
C ALA A 218 -3.69 -2.78 26.08
N LEU A 219 -3.82 -2.54 27.39
CA LEU A 219 -2.66 -2.48 28.30
C LEU A 219 -2.29 -3.87 28.85
N THR A 220 -3.15 -4.88 28.65
CA THR A 220 -2.86 -6.29 28.93
C THR A 220 -3.46 -7.21 27.88
N HIS A 221 -2.74 -8.25 27.45
CA HIS A 221 -3.24 -9.16 26.42
C HIS A 221 -4.13 -10.29 26.97
N GLY A 222 -3.84 -10.75 28.19
CA GLY A 222 -4.35 -12.03 28.70
C GLY A 222 -5.72 -12.02 29.39
N MET A 223 -6.40 -10.87 29.51
CA MET A 223 -7.57 -10.76 30.39
C MET A 223 -8.68 -9.93 29.75
N TYR A 224 -9.61 -10.61 29.06
CA TYR A 224 -10.87 -10.05 28.56
C TYR A 224 -11.91 -9.81 29.66
N GLY A 225 -11.47 -9.44 30.87
CA GLY A 225 -12.36 -9.10 31.98
C GLY A 225 -12.29 -7.61 32.24
N ASP A 226 -13.43 -6.92 32.12
CA ASP A 226 -13.62 -5.50 32.47
C ASP A 226 -13.38 -5.19 33.97
N ASP A 227 -12.97 -6.18 34.77
CA ASP A 227 -12.95 -6.12 36.23
C ASP A 227 -11.60 -5.68 36.84
N HIS A 228 -10.56 -5.46 36.02
CA HIS A 228 -9.25 -5.05 36.52
C HIS A 228 -9.09 -3.53 36.40
N THR A 229 -8.98 -2.83 37.53
CA THR A 229 -8.65 -1.40 37.57
C THR A 229 -7.34 -1.20 38.32
N PHE A 230 -6.33 -0.57 37.71
CA PHE A 230 -5.01 -0.42 38.33
C PHE A 230 -4.88 0.78 39.27
N ILE A 231 -5.71 1.82 39.09
CA ILE A 231 -5.75 2.94 40.03
C ILE A 231 -6.89 2.70 41.02
N GLN A 232 -6.54 2.46 42.30
CA GLN A 232 -7.45 2.64 43.43
C GLN A 232 -6.73 3.15 44.69
N GLY A 233 -7.37 4.16 45.29
CA GLY A 233 -6.98 5.00 46.42
C GLY A 233 -8.04 6.11 46.57
N ASN A 234 -7.68 7.33 47.00
CA ASN A 234 -8.59 8.49 46.93
C ASN A 234 -8.69 9.11 45.51
N ASP A 235 -8.06 8.50 44.51
CA ASP A 235 -8.07 8.98 43.13
C ASP A 235 -9.44 8.80 42.48
N THR A 236 -9.90 9.84 41.80
CA THR A 236 -11.21 9.87 41.15
C THR A 236 -11.22 9.26 39.75
N VAL A 237 -10.04 9.01 39.16
CA VAL A 237 -9.85 8.53 37.79
C VAL A 237 -9.13 7.17 37.81
N LYS A 238 -9.62 6.24 36.99
CA LYS A 238 -9.17 4.85 36.92
C LYS A 238 -8.52 4.52 35.58
N ILE A 239 -7.78 3.42 35.54
CA ILE A 239 -7.23 2.84 34.31
C ILE A 239 -7.84 1.46 34.12
N ASN A 240 -8.48 1.24 32.97
CA ASN A 240 -8.97 -0.08 32.56
C ASN A 240 -8.02 -0.66 31.48
N PRO A 241 -7.42 -1.85 31.70
CA PRO A 241 -6.54 -2.47 30.73
C PRO A 241 -7.21 -2.96 29.45
N GLY A 242 -8.52 -3.23 29.49
CA GLY A 242 -9.24 -3.95 28.44
C GLY A 242 -9.58 -3.10 27.21
N PRO A 243 -9.88 -3.74 26.06
CA PRO A 243 -10.29 -3.05 24.84
C PRO A 243 -11.79 -2.74 24.84
N SER A 244 -12.23 -1.81 25.69
CA SER A 244 -13.63 -1.36 25.81
C SER A 244 -13.76 0.17 25.75
N TYR A 245 -14.99 0.70 25.82
CA TYR A 245 -15.20 2.16 25.76
C TYR A 245 -14.61 2.92 26.95
N ILE A 246 -14.47 2.25 28.10
CA ILE A 246 -13.72 2.72 29.28
C ILE A 246 -12.26 2.25 29.28
N GLY A 247 -11.85 1.50 28.25
CA GLY A 247 -10.47 1.01 28.06
C GLY A 247 -9.48 2.16 27.94
N SER A 248 -8.28 1.97 28.47
CA SER A 248 -7.33 3.08 28.71
C SER A 248 -6.03 2.98 27.93
N GLY A 249 -5.89 2.11 26.92
CA GLY A 249 -4.65 2.16 26.15
C GLY A 249 -4.35 1.05 25.16
N VAL A 250 -3.14 1.15 24.64
CA VAL A 250 -2.51 0.23 23.70
C VAL A 250 -1.10 -0.10 24.17
N THR A 251 -0.57 -1.22 23.70
CA THR A 251 0.79 -1.65 23.96
C THR A 251 1.55 -1.90 22.67
N ILE A 252 2.80 -1.44 22.61
CA ILE A 252 3.76 -1.78 21.57
C ILE A 252 5.10 -2.15 22.21
N VAL A 253 5.80 -3.12 21.60
CA VAL A 253 7.21 -3.43 21.87
C VAL A 253 8.08 -2.81 20.77
N GLY A 254 9.03 -1.97 21.15
CA GLY A 254 9.81 -1.09 20.27
C GLY A 254 11.21 -1.59 19.89
N ASP A 255 11.45 -2.90 19.83
CA ASP A 255 12.77 -3.45 19.47
C ASP A 255 13.16 -3.27 17.99
N ASP A 256 12.19 -2.90 17.14
CA ASP A 256 12.38 -2.69 15.69
C ASP A 256 12.60 -1.21 15.30
N GLY A 257 12.92 -0.35 16.27
CA GLY A 257 13.25 1.07 16.07
C GLY A 257 12.05 2.03 15.93
N TYR A 258 12.36 3.33 15.89
CA TYR A 258 11.38 4.42 15.94
C TYR A 258 10.23 4.33 14.91
N ALA A 259 10.53 3.99 13.66
CA ALA A 259 9.52 4.00 12.59
C ALA A 259 8.45 2.91 12.78
N SER A 260 8.87 1.73 13.25
CA SER A 260 8.00 0.60 13.57
C SER A 260 7.10 0.93 14.76
N LEU A 261 7.67 1.57 15.79
CA LEU A 261 6.92 2.05 16.95
C LEU A 261 5.82 3.05 16.56
N PHE A 262 6.16 4.04 15.74
CA PHE A 262 5.21 5.08 15.34
C PHE A 262 4.06 4.49 14.52
N GLY A 263 4.36 3.66 13.51
CA GLY A 263 3.33 2.98 12.72
C GLY A 263 2.47 2.02 13.55
N GLY A 264 3.09 1.26 14.46
CA GLY A 264 2.38 0.35 15.35
C GLY A 264 1.43 1.06 16.31
N LEU A 265 1.82 2.19 16.89
CA LEU A 265 0.93 2.95 17.78
C LEU A 265 -0.28 3.54 17.03
N LEU A 266 -0.09 3.99 15.78
CA LEU A 266 -1.21 4.45 14.94
C LEU A 266 -2.17 3.30 14.62
N HIS A 267 -1.62 2.13 14.30
CA HIS A 267 -2.38 0.89 14.06
C HIS A 267 -3.24 0.51 15.26
N GLU A 268 -2.63 0.42 16.44
CA GLU A 268 -3.35 0.02 17.65
C GLU A 268 -4.36 1.09 18.11
N HIS A 269 -4.06 2.38 17.94
CA HIS A 269 -5.04 3.45 18.19
C HIS A 269 -6.21 3.40 17.20
N GLY A 270 -5.96 2.96 15.96
CA GLY A 270 -7.02 2.79 14.98
C GLY A 270 -8.05 1.74 15.39
N HIS A 271 -7.62 0.68 16.07
CA HIS A 271 -8.56 -0.27 16.66
C HIS A 271 -9.46 0.35 17.74
N HIS A 272 -9.07 1.46 18.36
CA HIS A 272 -9.94 2.16 19.30
C HIS A 272 -10.97 3.06 18.62
N THR A 273 -10.60 3.67 17.50
CA THR A 273 -11.35 4.78 16.91
C THR A 273 -12.21 4.38 15.72
N PHE A 274 -11.75 3.47 14.85
CA PHE A 274 -12.45 3.17 13.60
C PHE A 274 -12.40 1.71 13.12
N SER A 275 -11.64 0.80 13.75
CA SER A 275 -11.54 -0.58 13.27
C SER A 275 -11.78 -1.66 14.33
N GLY A 276 -12.67 -2.61 14.05
CA GLY A 276 -12.93 -3.78 14.90
C GLY A 276 -11.97 -4.94 14.74
N GLY A 277 -11.24 -4.96 13.64
CA GLY A 277 -10.18 -5.92 13.33
C GLY A 277 -9.28 -5.33 12.28
N HIS A 278 -8.84 -6.13 11.34
CA HIS A 278 -7.93 -5.68 10.28
C HIS A 278 -8.58 -5.67 8.90
N THR A 279 -8.20 -4.71 8.06
CA THR A 279 -8.57 -4.71 6.64
C THR A 279 -7.37 -4.90 5.73
N THR A 280 -7.59 -4.94 4.42
CA THR A 280 -6.56 -4.62 3.43
C THR A 280 -6.55 -3.10 3.19
N TYR A 281 -5.42 -2.55 2.72
CA TYR A 281 -5.29 -1.16 2.24
C TYR A 281 -5.69 -0.06 3.25
N GLY A 282 -5.02 -0.01 4.41
CA GLY A 282 -5.27 1.00 5.44
C GLY A 282 -4.26 0.98 6.59
N ILE A 283 -4.46 1.84 7.60
CA ILE A 283 -3.57 1.88 8.80
C ILE A 283 -3.72 0.61 9.64
N CYS A 284 -4.95 0.14 9.82
CA CYS A 284 -5.27 -1.11 10.52
C CYS A 284 -5.16 -2.32 9.56
N SER A 285 -4.16 -2.35 8.68
CA SER A 285 -4.05 -3.40 7.68
C SER A 285 -3.46 -4.70 8.23
N TYR A 286 -3.93 -5.84 7.73
CA TYR A 286 -3.32 -7.16 7.93
C TYR A 286 -3.16 -7.91 6.61
N GLY A 287 -2.13 -8.76 6.52
CA GLY A 287 -1.83 -9.52 5.32
C GLY A 287 -1.07 -8.68 4.30
N PHE A 288 -1.80 -7.87 3.53
CA PHE A 288 -1.27 -7.06 2.43
C PHE A 288 -1.89 -5.66 2.38
N GLY A 289 -1.34 -4.79 1.54
CA GLY A 289 -1.83 -3.41 1.40
C GLY A 289 -1.51 -2.56 2.63
N PHE A 290 -0.26 -2.62 3.11
CA PHE A 290 0.18 -1.84 4.27
C PHE A 290 0.28 -0.34 3.93
N GLU A 291 -0.68 0.46 4.41
CA GLU A 291 -0.68 1.91 4.28
C GLU A 291 -0.20 2.58 5.58
N GLY A 292 0.67 3.59 5.47
CA GLY A 292 1.03 4.45 6.61
C GLY A 292 0.01 5.56 6.88
N TYR A 293 -1.08 5.58 6.12
CA TYR A 293 -2.10 6.63 6.07
C TYR A 293 -3.49 5.98 5.97
N PHE A 294 -4.57 6.75 6.17
CA PHE A 294 -5.93 6.24 6.02
C PHE A 294 -6.22 5.86 4.57
N GLY A 295 -6.71 4.63 4.38
CA GLY A 295 -7.26 4.19 3.12
C GLY A 295 -8.56 4.92 2.78
N ILE A 296 -9.01 4.78 1.54
CA ILE A 296 -10.24 5.44 1.07
C ILE A 296 -11.44 5.08 1.94
N ASN A 297 -11.60 3.80 2.28
CA ASN A 297 -12.71 3.35 3.11
C ASN A 297 -12.70 4.10 4.45
N ASP A 298 -11.55 4.11 5.13
CA ASP A 298 -11.38 4.77 6.43
C ASP A 298 -11.71 6.27 6.35
N MET A 299 -11.26 6.96 5.30
CA MET A 299 -11.57 8.39 5.13
C MET A 299 -13.07 8.68 5.01
N VAL A 300 -13.79 7.86 4.25
CA VAL A 300 -15.22 8.11 3.98
C VAL A 300 -16.07 7.70 5.18
N VAL A 301 -15.85 6.53 5.78
CA VAL A 301 -16.65 6.05 6.92
C VAL A 301 -16.46 6.89 8.17
N ASN A 302 -15.29 7.53 8.33
CA ASN A 302 -15.03 8.48 9.41
C ASN A 302 -15.51 9.91 9.09
N ASN A 303 -16.09 10.13 7.90
CA ASN A 303 -16.51 11.43 7.39
C ASN A 303 -15.37 12.47 7.45
N TYR A 304 -14.15 12.04 7.09
CA TYR A 304 -13.00 12.92 6.90
C TYR A 304 -12.96 13.46 5.47
N ILE A 305 -13.40 12.66 4.51
CA ILE A 305 -13.59 13.04 3.11
C ILE A 305 -14.97 12.55 2.67
N THR A 306 -15.64 13.31 1.82
CA THR A 306 -16.86 12.89 1.12
C THR A 306 -16.49 12.57 -0.32
N ASP A 307 -16.82 11.37 -0.77
CA ASP A 307 -16.60 10.99 -2.15
C ASP A 307 -17.50 11.78 -3.10
N THR A 308 -17.04 11.96 -4.33
CA THR A 308 -17.83 12.59 -5.39
C THR A 308 -18.35 11.50 -6.31
N LEU A 309 -19.67 11.36 -6.43
CA LEU A 309 -20.27 10.41 -7.36
C LEU A 309 -20.09 10.90 -8.80
N PHE A 310 -19.48 10.07 -9.65
CA PHE A 310 -19.33 10.36 -11.07
C PHE A 310 -20.66 10.26 -11.80
N ASN A 311 -20.93 11.21 -12.70
CA ASN A 311 -22.14 11.25 -13.51
C ASN A 311 -21.78 11.04 -14.98
N PHE A 312 -22.22 9.92 -15.56
CA PHE A 312 -21.97 9.52 -16.95
C PHE A 312 -22.63 10.41 -18.02
N SER A 313 -23.35 11.47 -17.65
CA SER A 313 -23.70 12.55 -18.60
C SER A 313 -22.52 13.46 -18.92
N ASN A 314 -21.47 13.43 -18.11
CA ASN A 314 -20.17 14.02 -18.40
C ASN A 314 -19.16 12.90 -18.70
N THR A 315 -18.09 13.26 -19.40
CA THR A 315 -16.98 12.35 -19.69
C THR A 315 -15.69 12.78 -19.00
N GLU A 316 -15.58 14.03 -18.54
CA GLU A 316 -14.35 14.56 -17.93
C GLU A 316 -14.52 14.77 -16.42
N PHE A 317 -13.47 14.48 -15.66
CA PHE A 317 -13.38 14.78 -14.24
C PHE A 317 -11.97 15.21 -13.86
N ASN A 318 -11.85 16.29 -13.08
CA ASN A 318 -10.57 16.72 -12.51
C ASN A 318 -10.51 16.32 -11.03
N LEU A 319 -9.82 15.22 -10.75
CA LEU A 319 -9.64 14.69 -9.41
C LEU A 319 -8.52 15.44 -8.68
N GLY A 320 -8.88 16.07 -7.57
CA GLY A 320 -7.93 16.74 -6.69
C GLY A 320 -7.05 15.76 -5.94
N GLU A 321 -5.93 16.27 -5.44
CA GLU A 321 -4.98 15.52 -4.65
C GLU A 321 -5.63 15.00 -3.34
N TYR A 322 -5.39 13.75 -2.99
CA TYR A 322 -6.09 13.03 -1.93
C TYR A 322 -5.86 13.64 -0.54
N ALA A 323 -4.60 13.93 -0.20
CA ALA A 323 -4.20 14.52 1.06
C ALA A 323 -4.25 16.07 1.03
N SER A 324 -5.10 16.67 0.18
CA SER A 324 -4.97 18.09 -0.11
C SER A 324 -5.17 18.96 1.14
N GLN A 325 -4.34 19.99 1.26
CA GLN A 325 -4.42 20.99 2.32
C GLN A 325 -5.69 21.87 2.24
N HIS A 326 -6.44 21.75 1.14
CA HIS A 326 -7.67 22.51 0.94
C HIS A 326 -8.78 21.99 1.86
N GLN A 327 -9.57 22.92 2.41
CA GLN A 327 -10.63 22.61 3.37
C GLN A 327 -11.87 21.92 2.78
N GLY A 328 -11.92 21.74 1.45
CA GLY A 328 -13.05 21.10 0.78
C GLY A 328 -13.07 19.61 1.09
N LEU A 329 -14.21 19.09 1.57
CA LEU A 329 -14.40 17.65 1.82
C LEU A 329 -14.62 16.84 0.54
N THR A 330 -14.89 17.49 -0.59
CA THR A 330 -15.29 16.86 -1.86
C THR A 330 -14.25 17.07 -2.95
N GLY A 331 -14.22 16.18 -3.94
CA GLY A 331 -13.37 16.30 -5.13
C GLY A 331 -11.95 15.76 -4.95
N ASN A 332 -11.67 15.03 -3.86
CA ASN A 332 -10.40 14.32 -3.61
C ASN A 332 -10.53 12.79 -3.69
N ILE A 333 -11.76 12.28 -3.67
CA ILE A 333 -12.12 10.88 -3.93
C ILE A 333 -13.27 10.89 -4.95
N LEU A 334 -13.15 10.09 -6.00
CA LEU A 334 -14.16 9.91 -7.03
C LEU A 334 -14.76 8.50 -6.94
N ARG A 335 -16.08 8.40 -6.83
CA ARG A 335 -16.82 7.13 -6.89
C ARG A 335 -17.43 6.96 -8.28
N VAL A 336 -16.99 5.95 -9.02
CA VAL A 336 -17.52 5.59 -10.34
C VAL A 336 -18.48 4.41 -10.19
N PRO A 337 -19.80 4.60 -10.32
CA PRO A 337 -20.76 3.56 -10.00
C PRO A 337 -20.83 2.48 -11.09
N ILE A 338 -20.75 1.22 -10.68
CA ILE A 338 -20.97 0.04 -11.54
C ILE A 338 -22.44 -0.38 -11.43
N SER A 339 -22.93 -0.53 -10.21
CA SER A 339 -24.31 -0.85 -9.85
C SER A 339 -24.78 0.01 -8.66
N SER A 340 -25.85 -0.38 -7.97
CA SER A 340 -26.35 0.35 -6.79
C SER A 340 -25.39 0.28 -5.59
N SER A 341 -24.67 -0.83 -5.44
CA SER A 341 -23.74 -1.07 -4.31
C SER A 341 -22.29 -1.23 -4.74
N GLU A 342 -22.06 -1.63 -5.99
CA GLU A 342 -20.72 -1.89 -6.53
C GLU A 342 -20.16 -0.67 -7.25
N PHE A 343 -18.89 -0.32 -7.01
CA PHE A 343 -18.26 0.85 -7.61
C PHE A 343 -16.73 0.76 -7.62
N PHE A 344 -16.10 1.55 -8.48
CA PHE A 344 -14.69 1.91 -8.34
C PHE A 344 -14.57 3.19 -7.52
N SER A 345 -13.63 3.22 -6.58
CA SER A 345 -13.25 4.42 -5.85
C SER A 345 -11.84 4.82 -6.22
N ILE A 346 -11.66 6.08 -6.58
CA ILE A 346 -10.43 6.56 -7.18
C ILE A 346 -9.86 7.70 -6.33
N ALA A 347 -8.58 7.59 -5.98
CA ALA A 347 -7.83 8.64 -5.31
C ALA A 347 -6.59 9.02 -6.13
N PHE A 348 -6.42 10.31 -6.41
CA PHE A 348 -5.17 10.84 -6.94
C PHE A 348 -4.28 11.22 -5.77
N ARG A 349 -3.33 10.36 -5.43
CA ARG A 349 -2.51 10.53 -4.23
C ARG A 349 -1.22 11.25 -4.59
N GLY A 350 -1.07 12.43 -4.02
CA GLY A 350 0.08 13.30 -4.17
C GLY A 350 1.01 13.18 -2.98
N LYS A 351 1.98 14.10 -2.93
CA LYS A 351 3.09 14.03 -1.99
C LYS A 351 2.76 14.80 -0.72
N THR A 352 2.46 14.11 0.37
CA THR A 352 2.63 14.63 1.73
C THR A 352 3.57 13.73 2.51
N LYS A 353 4.02 14.18 3.69
CA LYS A 353 4.92 13.36 4.51
C LYS A 353 4.23 12.12 5.04
N TRP A 354 2.94 12.21 5.35
CA TRP A 354 2.16 11.12 5.93
C TRP A 354 1.44 10.27 4.88
N ASP A 355 1.00 10.84 3.75
CA ASP A 355 0.41 10.11 2.63
C ASP A 355 1.49 9.34 1.84
N ARG A 356 2.11 8.37 2.52
CA ARG A 356 3.07 7.40 1.99
C ARG A 356 2.36 6.07 1.92
N ASN A 357 1.59 5.89 0.85
CA ASN A 357 0.99 4.61 0.57
C ASN A 357 2.08 3.64 0.21
N MET A 358 1.82 2.40 0.58
CA MET A 358 2.55 1.28 0.04
C MET A 358 4.06 1.37 0.29
N VAL A 359 4.39 1.01 1.53
CA VAL A 359 5.74 1.03 2.08
C VAL A 359 6.73 0.21 1.25
N GLY A 360 6.32 -0.89 0.61
CA GLY A 360 7.13 -1.62 -0.35
C GLY A 360 8.59 -1.93 0.01
N ASP A 361 9.38 -2.15 -1.03
CA ASP A 361 10.84 -2.31 -0.94
C ASP A 361 11.58 -1.04 -0.48
N THR A 362 10.91 0.11 -0.44
CA THR A 362 11.56 1.42 -0.30
C THR A 362 11.34 2.05 1.08
N GLY A 363 10.21 1.75 1.69
CA GLY A 363 9.70 2.27 2.96
C GLY A 363 9.55 1.21 4.05
N ILE A 364 9.85 -0.07 3.80
CA ILE A 364 9.78 -1.10 4.86
C ILE A 364 10.64 -0.77 6.09
N ILE A 365 11.82 -0.16 5.90
CA ILE A 365 12.71 0.27 7.01
C ILE A 365 12.31 1.66 7.53
N ASN A 366 11.93 2.58 6.62
CA ASN A 366 11.62 3.96 6.98
C ASN A 366 10.41 4.47 6.20
N ARG A 367 9.21 4.07 6.66
CA ARG A 367 7.92 4.27 5.98
C ARG A 367 7.64 5.72 5.58
N TYR A 368 8.11 6.68 6.38
CA TYR A 368 7.80 8.10 6.21
C TYR A 368 8.92 8.91 5.56
N ASN A 369 10.08 8.30 5.26
CA ASN A 369 11.20 8.93 4.54
C ASN A 369 11.45 8.25 3.17
N VAL A 370 10.38 7.82 2.50
CA VAL A 370 10.45 7.31 1.12
C VAL A 370 10.63 8.49 0.14
N PRO A 371 11.46 8.37 -0.92
CA PRO A 371 11.59 9.43 -1.92
C PRO A 371 10.22 9.76 -2.53
N GLU A 372 9.93 11.04 -2.62
CA GLU A 372 8.56 11.52 -2.78
C GLU A 372 7.83 11.01 -4.05
N ASN A 373 8.55 10.67 -5.11
CA ASN A 373 7.97 10.26 -6.40
C ASN A 373 7.61 8.77 -6.50
N TYR A 374 7.98 7.95 -5.51
CA TYR A 374 7.89 6.49 -5.61
C TYR A 374 6.47 5.95 -5.46
N VAL A 375 5.52 6.70 -4.91
CA VAL A 375 4.15 6.21 -4.61
C VAL A 375 3.07 7.24 -4.94
N SER A 376 3.38 8.21 -5.80
CA SER A 376 2.39 9.16 -6.31
C SER A 376 1.59 8.55 -7.46
N GLY A 377 0.40 9.05 -7.75
CA GLY A 377 -0.36 8.64 -8.93
C GLY A 377 -1.81 8.34 -8.60
N LEU A 378 -2.49 7.67 -9.52
CA LEU A 378 -3.89 7.32 -9.36
C LEU A 378 -4.01 5.90 -8.80
N TYR A 379 -4.73 5.77 -7.69
CA TYR A 379 -5.05 4.49 -7.08
C TYR A 379 -6.54 4.22 -7.27
N ILE A 380 -6.86 3.05 -7.80
CA ILE A 380 -8.21 2.62 -8.13
C ILE A 380 -8.54 1.45 -7.22
N TYR A 381 -9.65 1.54 -6.49
CA TYR A 381 -10.10 0.53 -5.56
C TYR A 381 -11.46 0.00 -6.01
N HIS A 382 -11.68 -1.31 -5.97
CA HIS A 382 -12.94 -1.93 -6.38
C HIS A 382 -13.71 -2.43 -5.17
N PHE A 383 -14.89 -1.85 -4.96
CA PHE A 383 -15.79 -2.20 -3.87
C PHE A 383 -17.00 -3.00 -4.42
N PRO A 384 -17.25 -4.23 -3.94
CA PRO A 384 -18.47 -4.99 -4.25
C PRO A 384 -19.71 -4.44 -3.55
N GLU A 385 -19.51 -3.70 -2.46
CA GLU A 385 -20.55 -3.22 -1.55
C GLU A 385 -20.23 -1.80 -1.05
N GLU A 386 -21.17 -1.19 -0.31
CA GLU A 386 -20.98 0.14 0.28
C GLU A 386 -19.77 0.20 1.23
N TYR A 387 -19.17 1.39 1.38
CA TYR A 387 -18.14 1.62 2.40
C TYR A 387 -18.67 1.27 3.79
N ARG A 388 -17.82 0.66 4.63
CA ARG A 388 -18.23 0.23 5.97
C ARG A 388 -17.06 0.16 6.94
N LEU A 389 -17.38 0.30 8.23
CA LEU A 389 -16.40 0.06 9.30
C LEU A 389 -16.06 -1.43 9.38
N PRO A 390 -14.80 -1.77 9.62
CA PRO A 390 -14.41 -3.18 9.70
C PRO A 390 -14.91 -3.81 11.00
N SER A 391 -15.49 -5.00 10.92
CA SER A 391 -16.00 -5.72 12.10
C SER A 391 -15.06 -6.81 12.63
N GLY A 392 -14.02 -7.14 11.87
CA GLY A 392 -13.06 -8.20 12.16
C GLY A 392 -11.93 -8.18 11.13
N ASP A 393 -11.25 -9.31 10.94
CA ASP A 393 -10.19 -9.46 9.93
C ASP A 393 -10.80 -9.79 8.58
N GLU A 394 -10.76 -8.85 7.64
CA GLU A 394 -11.45 -8.95 6.36
C GLU A 394 -10.70 -8.29 5.20
N SER A 395 -10.86 -8.86 4.01
CA SER A 395 -10.61 -8.15 2.74
C SER A 395 -11.94 -8.10 2.03
N PHE A 396 -12.50 -6.90 1.86
CA PHE A 396 -13.83 -6.72 1.25
C PHE A 396 -13.81 -5.77 0.06
N PHE A 397 -12.64 -5.27 -0.30
CA PHE A 397 -12.41 -4.46 -1.49
C PHE A 397 -10.98 -4.74 -1.97
N ASP A 398 -10.74 -4.49 -3.24
CA ASP A 398 -9.41 -4.60 -3.83
C ASP A 398 -8.83 -3.24 -4.23
N MET A 399 -7.52 -3.18 -4.46
CA MET A 399 -6.85 -2.12 -5.17
C MET A 399 -6.31 -2.66 -6.50
N GLU A 400 -6.81 -2.10 -7.59
CA GLU A 400 -6.48 -2.51 -8.96
C GLU A 400 -5.09 -1.99 -9.33
N CYS A 401 -4.05 -2.83 -9.17
CA CYS A 401 -2.68 -2.42 -9.41
C CYS A 401 -2.36 -2.24 -10.90
N ALA A 402 -1.72 -1.13 -11.26
CA ALA A 402 -1.38 -0.81 -12.65
C ALA A 402 -0.35 -1.76 -13.31
N ASP A 403 0.37 -2.58 -12.53
CA ASP A 403 1.34 -3.56 -13.02
C ASP A 403 0.66 -4.78 -13.67
N GLY A 404 -0.56 -5.13 -13.24
CA GLY A 404 -1.43 -6.12 -13.86
C GLY A 404 -1.92 -7.22 -12.91
N TYR A 405 -3.00 -7.89 -13.29
CA TYR A 405 -3.47 -9.12 -12.65
C TYR A 405 -2.87 -10.35 -13.36
N TRP A 406 -2.28 -11.30 -12.64
CA TRP A 406 -1.48 -12.36 -13.25
C TRP A 406 -1.87 -13.77 -12.81
N ASN A 407 -1.64 -14.75 -13.70
CA ASN A 407 -1.42 -16.13 -13.31
C ASN A 407 0.04 -16.31 -12.87
N TRP A 408 0.23 -16.97 -11.73
CA TRP A 408 1.55 -17.21 -11.15
C TRP A 408 1.95 -18.68 -11.25
N GLN A 409 3.23 -18.91 -11.53
CA GLN A 409 3.82 -20.25 -11.59
C GLN A 409 4.96 -20.39 -10.59
N TYR A 410 4.99 -21.53 -9.91
CA TYR A 410 6.09 -21.92 -9.04
C TYR A 410 7.37 -22.13 -9.87
N GLU A 411 8.44 -21.43 -9.47
CA GLU A 411 9.75 -21.46 -10.14
C GLU A 411 10.80 -22.23 -9.31
N GLY A 412 10.63 -22.33 -8.00
CA GLY A 412 11.59 -23.01 -7.12
C GLY A 412 11.50 -22.57 -5.67
N ASN A 413 12.51 -22.93 -4.87
CA ASN A 413 12.65 -22.44 -3.50
C ASN A 413 13.80 -21.44 -3.39
N HIS A 414 13.71 -20.53 -2.41
CA HIS A 414 14.71 -19.52 -2.12
C HIS A 414 14.78 -19.18 -0.62
N TYR A 415 15.84 -18.47 -0.20
CA TYR A 415 15.87 -17.85 1.13
C TYR A 415 15.05 -16.57 1.16
N ARG A 416 14.61 -16.19 2.36
CA ARG A 416 14.00 -14.90 2.68
C ARG A 416 14.98 -14.07 3.50
N THR A 417 15.14 -12.79 3.15
CA THR A 417 15.76 -11.80 4.02
C THR A 417 14.71 -10.89 4.65
N ILE A 418 14.95 -10.46 5.87
CA ILE A 418 14.08 -9.51 6.57
C ILE A 418 14.95 -8.32 6.99
N PRO A 419 14.86 -7.18 6.27
CA PRO A 419 15.80 -6.08 6.46
C PRO A 419 15.85 -5.52 7.88
N HIS A 420 14.72 -5.43 8.60
CA HIS A 420 14.68 -4.84 9.95
C HIS A 420 15.42 -5.66 11.01
N THR A 421 15.43 -6.99 10.89
CA THR A 421 16.16 -7.89 11.81
C THR A 421 17.50 -8.35 11.25
N CYS A 422 17.84 -7.94 10.03
CA CYS A 422 18.93 -8.53 9.25
C CYS A 422 18.86 -10.07 9.17
N PHE A 423 17.66 -10.63 9.32
CA PHE A 423 17.47 -12.06 9.34
C PHE A 423 17.56 -12.62 7.92
N LYS A 424 18.19 -13.79 7.79
CA LYS A 424 18.21 -14.57 6.56
C LYS A 424 17.92 -16.02 6.87
N SER A 425 16.92 -16.57 6.19
CA SER A 425 16.61 -17.99 6.27
C SER A 425 17.57 -18.84 5.45
N GLU A 426 17.44 -20.16 5.57
CA GLU A 426 18.07 -21.11 4.66
C GLU A 426 17.56 -20.97 3.21
N LEU A 427 18.42 -21.33 2.24
CA LEU A 427 18.22 -21.18 0.80
C LEU A 427 17.01 -21.91 0.22
N THR A 428 16.52 -22.96 0.87
CA THR A 428 15.43 -23.80 0.35
C THR A 428 14.16 -23.66 1.18
N ALA A 429 14.09 -22.68 2.08
CA ALA A 429 13.01 -22.60 3.07
C ALA A 429 11.68 -22.13 2.46
N TRP A 430 11.70 -21.40 1.35
CA TRP A 430 10.51 -20.69 0.89
C TRP A 430 10.25 -20.82 -0.61
N LYS A 431 8.98 -21.00 -0.99
CA LYS A 431 8.55 -21.13 -2.39
C LYS A 431 8.56 -19.78 -3.12
N TYR A 432 9.11 -19.78 -4.31
CA TYR A 432 9.23 -18.64 -5.21
C TYR A 432 8.34 -18.81 -6.45
N TYR A 433 7.62 -17.75 -6.82
CA TYR A 433 6.69 -17.71 -7.96
C TYR A 433 7.02 -16.56 -8.91
N ILE A 434 6.74 -16.76 -10.20
CA ILE A 434 6.88 -15.76 -11.27
C ILE A 434 5.55 -15.55 -12.00
N PRO A 435 5.29 -14.35 -12.55
CA PRO A 435 4.11 -14.13 -13.37
C PRO A 435 4.29 -14.83 -14.72
N THR A 436 3.19 -15.35 -15.29
CA THR A 436 3.22 -16.11 -16.56
C THR A 436 2.33 -15.51 -17.64
N SER A 437 1.09 -15.19 -17.29
CA SER A 437 0.11 -14.63 -18.23
C SER A 437 -0.76 -13.60 -17.53
N PRO A 438 -1.02 -12.45 -18.16
CA PRO A 438 -1.92 -11.45 -17.64
C PRO A 438 -3.35 -11.99 -17.68
N ARG A 439 -4.20 -11.42 -16.83
CA ARG A 439 -5.59 -11.78 -16.65
C ARG A 439 -6.46 -10.55 -16.83
N TYR A 440 -7.65 -10.78 -17.39
CA TYR A 440 -8.59 -9.72 -17.80
C TYR A 440 -9.96 -9.91 -17.11
N ASP A 441 -10.00 -10.74 -16.08
CA ASP A 441 -11.13 -10.91 -15.18
C ASP A 441 -10.92 -10.07 -13.91
N ASN A 442 -11.94 -10.02 -13.04
CA ASN A 442 -11.88 -9.31 -11.77
C ASN A 442 -10.78 -9.89 -10.88
N ASP A 443 -10.02 -9.04 -10.18
CA ASP A 443 -9.19 -9.49 -9.07
C ASP A 443 -10.00 -9.40 -7.76
N PRO A 444 -10.52 -10.52 -7.22
CA PRO A 444 -11.27 -10.47 -5.97
C PRO A 444 -10.37 -10.31 -4.74
N SER A 445 -9.03 -10.32 -4.89
CA SER A 445 -7.99 -10.12 -3.85
C SER A 445 -8.48 -10.27 -2.40
N LEU A 446 -8.61 -11.52 -1.96
CA LEU A 446 -8.94 -11.84 -0.58
C LEU A 446 -7.70 -12.36 0.14
N ILE A 447 -7.54 -12.04 1.43
CA ILE A 447 -6.47 -12.55 2.31
C ILE A 447 -6.32 -14.09 2.25
N ASN A 448 -7.42 -14.80 1.97
CA ASN A 448 -7.43 -16.26 1.87
C ASN A 448 -7.43 -16.81 0.42
N ASN A 449 -7.27 -15.95 -0.58
CA ASN A 449 -7.26 -16.36 -1.97
C ASN A 449 -5.93 -17.02 -2.32
N THR A 450 -5.96 -18.33 -2.62
CA THR A 450 -4.75 -19.14 -2.91
C THR A 450 -4.78 -19.75 -4.32
N ASN A 451 -5.57 -19.16 -5.22
CA ASN A 451 -5.86 -19.69 -6.56
C ASN A 451 -4.71 -19.54 -7.58
N LEU A 452 -3.49 -19.23 -7.11
CA LEU A 452 -2.32 -18.89 -7.91
C LEU A 452 -2.55 -17.70 -8.87
N ARG A 453 -3.42 -16.78 -8.48
CA ARG A 453 -3.73 -15.53 -9.18
C ARG A 453 -3.62 -14.38 -8.20
N GLY A 454 -3.33 -13.20 -8.71
CA GLY A 454 -3.13 -11.97 -7.93
C GLY A 454 -2.32 -10.99 -8.74
N ASP A 455 -2.35 -9.73 -8.34
CA ASP A 455 -1.32 -8.76 -8.69
C ASP A 455 -0.07 -8.96 -7.80
N GLY A 456 0.88 -8.01 -7.85
CA GLY A 456 2.07 -8.05 -7.01
C GLY A 456 1.82 -8.02 -5.50
N ILE A 457 0.70 -7.42 -5.06
CA ILE A 457 0.31 -7.19 -3.68
C ILE A 457 -0.56 -8.34 -3.16
N SER A 458 -1.61 -8.67 -3.92
CA SER A 458 -2.70 -9.57 -3.55
C SER A 458 -2.38 -11.04 -3.79
N PHE A 459 -1.29 -11.36 -4.49
CA PHE A 459 -0.92 -12.74 -4.76
C PHE A 459 -0.45 -13.48 -3.50
N HIS A 460 -1.16 -14.57 -3.19
CA HIS A 460 -0.82 -15.50 -2.11
C HIS A 460 -0.82 -16.95 -2.59
N PHE A 461 -0.07 -17.80 -1.89
CA PHE A 461 -0.02 -19.23 -2.13
C PHE A 461 -0.15 -20.03 -0.84
N ALA A 462 -0.77 -21.22 -0.93
CA ALA A 462 -0.84 -22.15 0.19
C ALA A 462 0.46 -22.94 0.34
N ASP A 463 1.00 -23.00 1.55
CA ASP A 463 1.99 -23.98 1.94
C ASP A 463 1.30 -25.28 2.37
N ALA A 464 1.35 -26.29 1.51
CA ALA A 464 0.77 -27.60 1.74
C ALA A 464 1.28 -28.31 3.01
N SER A 465 2.47 -27.96 3.52
CA SER A 465 3.05 -28.59 4.71
C SER A 465 2.50 -28.01 6.02
N THR A 466 2.17 -26.70 6.03
CA THR A 466 1.70 -25.99 7.22
C THR A 466 0.22 -25.62 7.15
N GLY A 467 -0.41 -25.73 5.97
CA GLY A 467 -1.75 -25.24 5.69
C GLY A 467 -1.85 -23.71 5.72
N LYS A 468 -0.73 -22.98 5.86
CA LYS A 468 -0.70 -21.52 5.95
C LYS A 468 -0.64 -20.89 4.57
N THR A 469 -1.32 -19.76 4.42
CA THR A 469 -1.23 -18.90 3.26
C THR A 469 -0.06 -17.94 3.43
N TRP A 470 0.78 -17.83 2.40
CA TRP A 470 1.93 -16.93 2.38
C TRP A 470 1.82 -15.97 1.21
N PRO A 471 2.14 -14.69 1.40
CA PRO A 471 2.19 -13.76 0.30
C PRO A 471 3.51 -13.93 -0.47
N LYS A 472 3.66 -13.29 -1.63
CA LYS A 472 4.92 -13.30 -2.37
C LYS A 472 5.98 -12.43 -1.70
N TRP A 473 7.21 -12.96 -1.65
CA TRP A 473 8.36 -12.27 -1.08
C TRP A 473 9.53 -12.11 -2.04
N TRP A 474 9.40 -12.40 -3.34
CA TRP A 474 10.57 -12.44 -4.24
C TRP A 474 10.34 -11.80 -5.60
N GLY A 475 11.40 -11.20 -6.14
CA GLY A 475 11.50 -10.67 -7.49
C GLY A 475 12.78 -11.11 -8.21
N LYS A 476 12.91 -10.78 -9.51
CA LYS A 476 14.14 -10.99 -10.30
C LYS A 476 14.88 -9.67 -10.48
N GLY A 477 16.20 -9.68 -10.33
CA GLY A 477 16.97 -8.45 -10.31
C GLY A 477 18.42 -8.58 -9.85
N LYS A 478 18.96 -7.51 -9.27
CA LYS A 478 20.24 -7.51 -8.55
C LYS A 478 19.98 -7.63 -7.06
N LYS A 479 20.64 -8.55 -6.41
CA LYS A 479 20.57 -8.70 -4.95
C LYS A 479 21.39 -7.59 -4.26
N GLU A 480 20.94 -7.12 -3.10
CA GLU A 480 21.80 -6.31 -2.22
C GLU A 480 22.98 -7.10 -1.68
N VAL A 481 24.08 -6.37 -1.45
CA VAL A 481 25.28 -6.90 -0.80
C VAL A 481 25.02 -7.15 0.70
N ASP A 482 24.16 -6.33 1.31
CA ASP A 482 23.82 -6.38 2.74
C ASP A 482 22.33 -6.74 2.94
N GLU A 483 22.07 -7.65 3.87
CA GLU A 483 20.74 -8.17 4.21
C GLU A 483 19.94 -7.18 5.07
N CYS A 484 20.61 -6.19 5.67
CA CYS A 484 20.02 -5.11 6.45
C CYS A 484 19.54 -3.93 5.59
N VAL A 485 19.75 -3.96 4.26
CA VAL A 485 19.49 -2.81 3.38
C VAL A 485 18.32 -3.11 2.44
N ALA A 486 17.40 -2.14 2.35
CA ALA A 486 16.35 -2.11 1.34
C ALA A 486 16.84 -1.28 0.14
N GLY A 487 16.65 -1.76 -1.09
CA GLY A 487 17.19 -1.09 -2.26
C GLY A 487 16.24 -1.13 -3.46
N THR A 488 16.15 0.01 -4.15
CA THR A 488 15.16 0.27 -5.19
C THR A 488 15.68 -0.06 -6.59
N ASN A 489 16.99 -0.23 -6.74
CA ASN A 489 17.67 -0.47 -8.03
C ASN A 489 17.56 -1.92 -8.50
N ARG A 490 17.01 -2.82 -7.68
CA ARG A 490 17.08 -4.27 -7.90
C ARG A 490 16.45 -4.70 -9.23
N ILE A 491 15.46 -3.98 -9.74
CA ILE A 491 14.78 -4.32 -11.00
C ILE A 491 15.36 -3.62 -12.24
N PHE A 492 16.07 -2.50 -12.09
CA PHE A 492 16.61 -1.71 -13.21
C PHE A 492 18.04 -2.09 -13.57
N VAL A 493 18.35 -3.38 -13.56
CA VAL A 493 19.70 -3.92 -13.68
C VAL A 493 19.73 -5.10 -14.65
N ASN A 494 20.94 -5.47 -15.09
CA ASN A 494 21.10 -6.58 -16.04
C ASN A 494 21.14 -7.94 -15.32
N GLU A 495 21.49 -7.95 -14.03
CA GLU A 495 21.51 -9.10 -13.14
C GLU A 495 20.11 -9.73 -13.00
N ASN A 496 20.06 -11.06 -12.97
CA ASN A 496 18.81 -11.84 -12.94
C ASN A 496 18.80 -12.79 -11.74
N GLU A 497 19.22 -12.27 -10.59
CA GLU A 497 19.23 -12.94 -9.30
C GLU A 497 17.84 -12.88 -8.66
N VAL A 498 17.49 -13.91 -7.89
CA VAL A 498 16.28 -13.90 -7.06
C VAL A 498 16.61 -13.20 -5.75
N TYR A 499 15.81 -12.21 -5.38
CA TYR A 499 16.00 -11.42 -4.16
C TYR A 499 14.68 -11.25 -3.42
N THR A 500 14.73 -10.94 -2.12
CA THR A 500 13.52 -10.69 -1.33
C THR A 500 12.94 -9.30 -1.60
N LYS A 501 11.70 -9.26 -2.05
CA LYS A 501 10.89 -8.07 -2.36
C LYS A 501 9.70 -7.98 -1.39
N PHE A 502 9.38 -6.78 -0.90
CA PHE A 502 8.24 -6.48 -0.02
C PHE A 502 7.06 -5.85 -0.79
N GLU A 503 6.75 -6.39 -1.96
CA GLU A 503 5.66 -5.92 -2.83
C GLU A 503 4.27 -6.05 -2.18
N ILE A 504 4.15 -6.86 -1.12
CA ILE A 504 2.92 -7.05 -0.35
C ILE A 504 2.50 -5.78 0.41
N GLY A 505 3.45 -4.89 0.64
CA GLY A 505 3.20 -3.54 1.10
C GLY A 505 3.14 -2.55 -0.05
N GLY A 506 2.87 -2.99 -1.28
CA GLY A 506 2.88 -2.26 -2.54
C GLY A 506 4.23 -1.73 -3.03
N ASP A 507 4.31 -1.23 -4.25
CA ASP A 507 5.50 -0.74 -4.94
C ASP A 507 5.13 0.40 -5.92
N ARG A 508 6.15 1.00 -6.53
CA ARG A 508 6.04 2.18 -7.42
C ARG A 508 5.30 1.94 -8.72
N TYR A 509 4.93 0.70 -9.03
CA TYR A 509 4.25 0.30 -10.26
C TYR A 509 2.76 0.11 -10.10
N ASP A 510 2.27 0.10 -8.86
CA ASP A 510 0.87 -0.19 -8.57
C ASP A 510 -0.02 1.03 -8.88
N ALA A 511 0.57 2.23 -8.83
CA ALA A 511 -0.12 3.46 -9.19
C ALA A 511 -0.28 3.62 -10.71
N TRP A 512 -1.49 3.93 -11.15
CA TRP A 512 -1.79 4.33 -12.53
C TRP A 512 -1.24 5.71 -12.83
N ARG A 513 -0.63 5.89 -14.01
CA ARG A 513 0.08 7.11 -14.40
C ARG A 513 0.11 7.29 -15.92
N PRO A 514 -0.03 8.52 -16.45
CA PRO A 514 0.18 8.82 -17.85
C PRO A 514 1.57 8.39 -18.30
N GLY A 515 1.67 7.77 -19.47
CA GLY A 515 2.94 7.28 -20.01
C GLY A 515 3.48 5.99 -19.37
N TYR A 516 2.77 5.37 -18.41
CA TYR A 516 3.08 4.01 -17.92
C TYR A 516 1.91 3.06 -18.13
N ASN A 517 0.82 3.22 -17.37
CA ASN A 517 -0.45 2.53 -17.59
C ASN A 517 -1.56 3.54 -17.29
N GLU A 518 -2.31 3.90 -18.34
CA GLU A 518 -3.16 5.09 -18.35
C GLU A 518 -4.62 4.77 -18.62
N ILE A 519 -4.97 3.58 -19.10
CA ILE A 519 -6.36 3.19 -19.41
C ILE A 519 -6.76 1.94 -18.64
N PHE A 520 -7.74 2.09 -17.75
CA PHE A 520 -8.40 0.99 -17.05
C PHE A 520 -9.74 0.72 -17.74
N SER A 521 -9.89 -0.45 -18.35
CA SER A 521 -11.01 -0.80 -19.24
C SER A 521 -11.43 -2.26 -19.06
N PRO A 522 -12.51 -2.74 -19.71
CA PRO A 522 -12.88 -4.16 -19.65
C PRO A 522 -11.84 -5.07 -20.33
N TYR A 523 -10.92 -4.49 -21.11
CA TYR A 523 -9.93 -5.19 -21.92
C TYR A 523 -8.50 -5.02 -21.40
N SER A 524 -8.30 -4.21 -20.35
CA SER A 524 -7.00 -4.06 -19.69
C SER A 524 -6.78 -5.17 -18.66
N SER A 525 -5.52 -5.32 -18.25
CA SER A 525 -5.13 -6.13 -17.08
C SER A 525 -4.49 -5.16 -16.07
N PRO A 526 -5.08 -4.95 -14.87
CA PRO A 526 -6.36 -5.50 -14.42
C PRO A 526 -7.54 -4.92 -15.21
N SER A 527 -8.71 -5.54 -15.08
CA SER A 527 -9.92 -5.24 -15.87
C SER A 527 -10.96 -4.52 -15.03
N THR A 528 -11.72 -3.61 -15.64
CA THR A 528 -12.92 -3.00 -15.02
C THR A 528 -14.10 -3.96 -14.88
N SER A 529 -13.86 -5.27 -14.99
CA SER A 529 -14.90 -6.29 -14.83
C SER A 529 -15.62 -6.11 -13.49
N LYS A 530 -16.89 -6.46 -13.44
CA LYS A 530 -17.63 -6.50 -12.18
C LYS A 530 -17.06 -7.57 -11.27
N TRP A 531 -17.39 -7.52 -9.99
CA TRP A 531 -16.95 -8.49 -8.99
C TRP A 531 -17.28 -9.95 -9.36
N ASN A 532 -18.36 -10.17 -10.11
CA ASN A 532 -18.78 -11.48 -10.61
C ASN A 532 -18.16 -11.87 -11.98
N ASN A 533 -17.21 -11.08 -12.50
CA ASN A 533 -16.58 -11.15 -13.82
C ASN A 533 -17.45 -10.76 -15.01
N ASP A 534 -18.65 -10.19 -14.81
CA ASP A 534 -19.41 -9.61 -15.92
C ASP A 534 -18.72 -8.34 -16.44
N ILE A 535 -18.94 -8.01 -17.71
CA ILE A 535 -18.44 -6.76 -18.28
C ILE A 535 -19.19 -5.57 -17.65
N SER A 536 -18.45 -4.59 -17.11
CA SER A 536 -19.02 -3.34 -16.60
C SER A 536 -19.32 -2.33 -17.71
N GLY A 537 -18.56 -2.38 -18.80
CA GLY A 537 -18.58 -1.40 -19.89
C GLY A 537 -17.93 -0.06 -19.53
N ILE A 538 -17.21 0.02 -18.40
CA ILE A 538 -16.61 1.27 -17.91
C ILE A 538 -15.18 1.40 -18.43
N PHE A 539 -14.81 2.60 -18.84
CA PHE A 539 -13.46 2.96 -19.22
C PHE A 539 -13.04 4.16 -18.37
N ILE A 540 -11.88 4.09 -17.74
CA ILE A 540 -11.28 5.16 -16.95
C ILE A 540 -9.90 5.43 -17.55
N TRP A 541 -9.79 6.54 -18.28
CA TRP A 541 -8.56 7.01 -18.88
C TRP A 541 -7.94 8.11 -18.03
N TYR A 542 -6.75 7.87 -17.49
CA TYR A 542 -5.89 8.86 -16.88
C TYR A 542 -5.07 9.59 -17.95
N ASP A 543 -5.69 10.58 -18.58
CA ASP A 543 -5.13 11.34 -19.70
C ASP A 543 -3.88 12.12 -19.30
N THR A 544 -3.98 12.96 -18.25
CA THR A 544 -2.88 13.85 -17.88
C THR A 544 -2.95 14.34 -16.44
N THR A 545 -1.84 14.86 -15.93
CA THR A 545 -1.81 15.59 -14.66
C THR A 545 -1.68 17.09 -14.95
N LEU A 546 -2.68 17.88 -14.56
CA LEU A 546 -2.69 19.33 -14.75
C LEU A 546 -2.83 20.05 -13.41
N SER A 547 -1.89 20.95 -13.11
CA SER A 547 -1.91 21.80 -11.90
C SER A 547 -2.10 21.01 -10.59
N GLY A 548 -1.48 19.83 -10.47
CA GLY A 548 -1.61 18.98 -9.28
C GLY A 548 -2.96 18.26 -9.16
N LYS A 549 -3.69 18.08 -10.25
CA LYS A 549 -4.91 17.28 -10.35
C LYS A 549 -4.78 16.22 -11.43
N ALA A 550 -5.37 15.06 -11.21
CA ALA A 550 -5.53 14.05 -12.24
C ALA A 550 -6.72 14.41 -13.14
N ASN A 551 -6.47 14.57 -14.43
CA ASN A 551 -7.51 14.70 -15.43
C ASN A 551 -7.91 13.30 -15.91
N LEU A 552 -9.16 12.95 -15.64
CA LEU A 552 -9.73 11.65 -15.98
C LEU A 552 -10.79 11.83 -17.06
N LYS A 553 -10.76 10.95 -18.05
CA LYS A 553 -11.86 10.75 -19.00
C LYS A 553 -12.52 9.42 -18.69
N ILE A 554 -13.81 9.45 -18.36
CA ILE A 554 -14.54 8.29 -17.87
C ILE A 554 -15.77 8.08 -18.74
N PHE A 555 -15.90 6.87 -19.26
CA PHE A 555 -16.99 6.47 -20.14
C PHE A 555 -17.68 5.23 -19.61
N ARG A 556 -18.93 5.05 -20.01
CA ARG A 556 -19.66 3.79 -19.88
C ARG A 556 -20.34 3.50 -21.21
N ALA A 557 -20.14 2.30 -21.74
CA ALA A 557 -20.76 1.91 -22.99
C ALA A 557 -22.29 1.87 -22.85
N SER A 558 -23.00 2.32 -23.89
CA SER A 558 -24.46 2.39 -23.95
C SER A 558 -25.13 1.03 -23.74
N GLU A 559 -24.47 -0.03 -24.21
CA GLU A 559 -24.82 -1.43 -24.07
C GLU A 559 -24.83 -1.89 -22.60
N TYR A 560 -24.17 -1.13 -21.72
CA TYR A 560 -24.06 -1.40 -20.29
C TYR A 560 -24.67 -0.27 -19.44
N GLY A 561 -25.46 0.63 -20.03
CA GLY A 561 -26.19 1.69 -19.33
C GLY A 561 -25.53 3.06 -19.29
N GLY A 562 -24.53 3.32 -20.15
CA GLY A 562 -23.99 4.67 -20.36
C GLY A 562 -24.59 5.39 -21.57
N ASN A 563 -23.93 6.46 -22.02
CA ASN A 563 -24.45 7.36 -23.07
C ASN A 563 -23.65 7.34 -24.38
N THR A 564 -22.49 6.66 -24.40
CA THR A 564 -21.59 6.58 -25.56
C THR A 564 -21.52 5.13 -26.02
N SER A 565 -21.58 4.86 -27.31
CA SER A 565 -21.47 3.47 -27.80
C SER A 565 -20.07 2.89 -27.56
N LEU A 566 -19.95 1.56 -27.46
CA LEU A 566 -18.64 0.92 -27.28
C LEU A 566 -17.64 1.32 -28.37
N ASN A 567 -18.06 1.35 -29.63
CA ASN A 567 -17.18 1.69 -30.76
C ASN A 567 -16.68 3.14 -30.68
N GLU A 568 -17.53 4.09 -30.28
CA GLU A 568 -17.14 5.49 -30.10
C GLU A 568 -16.16 5.65 -28.95
N ILE A 569 -16.29 4.87 -27.86
CA ILE A 569 -15.32 4.89 -26.76
C ILE A 569 -13.97 4.36 -27.25
N LEU A 570 -13.97 3.24 -27.96
CA LEU A 570 -12.75 2.65 -28.53
C LEU A 570 -12.05 3.59 -29.51
N GLU A 571 -12.79 4.37 -30.31
CA GLU A 571 -12.22 5.36 -31.25
C GLU A 571 -11.54 6.56 -30.57
N ILE A 572 -11.84 6.83 -29.29
CA ILE A 572 -11.30 8.01 -28.58
C ILE A 572 -10.33 7.67 -27.45
N THR A 573 -10.24 6.40 -27.05
CA THR A 573 -9.35 5.94 -25.97
C THR A 573 -8.17 5.17 -26.54
N PRO A 574 -6.95 5.36 -26.02
CA PRO A 574 -5.81 4.56 -26.47
C PRO A 574 -5.98 3.08 -26.08
N PRO A 575 -5.33 2.15 -26.81
CA PRO A 575 -5.28 0.75 -26.41
C PRO A 575 -4.54 0.57 -25.09
N SER A 576 -4.86 -0.48 -24.35
CA SER A 576 -4.15 -0.84 -23.12
C SER A 576 -2.67 -1.11 -23.38
N ARG A 577 -1.87 -0.95 -22.34
CA ARG A 577 -0.45 -1.31 -22.35
C ARG A 577 -0.26 -2.80 -22.70
N PRO A 578 0.61 -3.16 -23.66
CA PRO A 578 0.91 -4.56 -23.93
C PRO A 578 1.57 -5.23 -22.73
N MET A 579 1.14 -6.46 -22.44
CA MET A 579 1.58 -7.22 -21.27
C MET A 579 2.19 -8.59 -21.64
N GLY A 580 2.88 -9.20 -20.67
CA GLY A 580 3.44 -10.55 -20.80
C GLY A 580 4.62 -10.64 -21.76
N ILE A 581 5.39 -9.56 -21.89
CA ILE A 581 6.59 -9.55 -22.73
C ILE A 581 7.61 -10.58 -22.21
N SER A 582 8.17 -11.37 -23.13
CA SER A 582 9.16 -12.40 -22.87
C SER A 582 10.17 -12.45 -24.01
N ILE A 583 11.32 -13.09 -23.76
CA ILE A 583 12.39 -13.21 -24.75
C ILE A 583 12.97 -14.62 -24.79
N ASP A 584 13.07 -15.18 -25.99
CA ASP A 584 14.00 -16.25 -26.31
C ASP A 584 15.28 -15.59 -26.85
N SER A 585 16.31 -15.54 -26.02
CA SER A 585 17.57 -14.86 -26.34
C SER A 585 18.47 -15.66 -27.29
N CYS A 586 18.09 -16.88 -27.67
CA CYS A 586 18.91 -17.79 -28.48
C CYS A 586 18.08 -18.50 -29.57
N TYR A 587 17.08 -17.81 -30.09
CA TYR A 587 16.18 -18.38 -31.09
C TYR A 587 16.92 -18.62 -32.40
N ASN A 588 16.78 -19.81 -32.99
CA ASN A 588 17.32 -20.13 -34.31
C ASN A 588 16.24 -19.95 -35.38
N PRO A 589 16.29 -18.88 -36.22
CA PRO A 589 15.34 -18.68 -37.30
C PRO A 589 15.63 -19.54 -38.55
N GLY A 590 16.63 -20.43 -38.50
CA GLY A 590 17.07 -21.25 -39.64
C GLY A 590 18.10 -20.57 -40.54
N SER A 591 18.53 -19.34 -40.23
CA SER A 591 19.48 -18.55 -41.02
C SER A 591 20.96 -18.76 -40.66
N GLY A 592 21.28 -19.79 -39.86
CA GLY A 592 22.64 -20.10 -39.39
C GLY A 592 23.15 -19.24 -38.23
N TYR A 593 22.44 -18.17 -37.86
CA TYR A 593 22.76 -17.33 -36.71
C TYR A 593 21.57 -17.24 -35.76
N LEU A 594 21.86 -17.31 -34.47
CA LEU A 594 20.88 -17.13 -33.40
C LEU A 594 20.46 -15.65 -33.28
N ARG A 595 19.20 -15.42 -32.96
CA ARG A 595 18.58 -14.09 -32.84
C ARG A 595 17.77 -14.01 -31.55
N ASN A 596 17.50 -12.79 -31.12
CA ASN A 596 16.53 -12.56 -30.07
C ASN A 596 15.12 -12.61 -30.67
N LYS A 597 14.26 -13.47 -30.11
CA LYS A 597 12.83 -13.50 -30.42
C LYS A 597 12.06 -12.98 -29.22
N ILE A 598 11.40 -11.83 -29.40
CA ILE A 598 10.54 -11.21 -28.40
C ILE A 598 9.11 -11.70 -28.63
N SER A 599 8.38 -12.06 -27.57
CA SER A 599 6.97 -12.47 -27.62
C SER A 599 6.16 -11.78 -26.54
N TRP A 600 4.86 -11.59 -26.74
CA TRP A 600 3.97 -10.92 -25.78
C TRP A 600 2.55 -11.53 -25.84
N VAL A 601 1.61 -10.97 -25.07
CA VAL A 601 0.19 -11.35 -25.13
C VAL A 601 -0.57 -10.31 -25.97
N HIS A 602 -1.48 -10.79 -26.81
CA HIS A 602 -2.33 -9.89 -27.59
C HIS A 602 -3.18 -9.01 -26.68
N ASN A 603 -3.19 -7.70 -26.98
CA ASN A 603 -4.18 -6.75 -26.47
C ASN A 603 -5.60 -7.25 -26.76
N MET A 604 -6.53 -7.07 -25.82
CA MET A 604 -7.84 -7.71 -25.86
C MET A 604 -8.94 -6.86 -26.50
N GLU A 605 -8.68 -5.58 -26.72
CA GLU A 605 -9.65 -4.65 -27.28
C GLU A 605 -10.12 -5.09 -28.68
N PRO A 606 -11.43 -4.96 -29.00
CA PRO A 606 -11.99 -5.39 -30.29
C PRO A 606 -11.44 -4.62 -31.49
N ASP A 607 -11.19 -3.33 -31.31
CA ASP A 607 -10.65 -2.38 -32.30
C ASP A 607 -9.15 -2.58 -32.58
N MET A 608 -8.49 -3.52 -31.91
CA MET A 608 -7.15 -3.96 -32.30
C MET A 608 -7.14 -4.79 -33.59
N VAL A 609 -8.29 -5.39 -33.95
CA VAL A 609 -8.37 -6.34 -35.06
C VAL A 609 -8.55 -5.62 -36.39
N ARG A 610 -7.54 -5.72 -37.24
CA ARG A 610 -7.54 -5.22 -38.62
C ARG A 610 -7.61 -6.40 -39.59
N MET A 611 -8.34 -6.23 -40.69
CA MET A 611 -8.35 -7.22 -41.78
C MET A 611 -7.23 -6.93 -42.77
N VAL A 612 -6.20 -7.78 -42.80
CA VAL A 612 -5.08 -7.68 -43.75
C VAL A 612 -5.09 -8.92 -44.63
N ASN A 613 -5.39 -8.75 -45.92
CA ASN A 613 -5.54 -9.85 -46.88
C ASN A 613 -6.52 -10.93 -46.38
N GLU A 614 -7.70 -10.51 -45.89
CA GLU A 614 -8.75 -11.39 -45.33
C GLU A 614 -8.36 -12.16 -44.05
N VAL A 615 -7.18 -11.90 -43.49
CA VAL A 615 -6.73 -12.47 -42.21
C VAL A 615 -6.88 -11.42 -41.10
N PRO A 616 -7.52 -11.74 -39.97
CA PRO A 616 -7.55 -10.86 -38.81
C PRO A 616 -6.16 -10.76 -38.17
N LYS A 617 -5.63 -9.54 -38.09
CA LYS A 617 -4.31 -9.24 -37.51
C LYS A 617 -4.38 -8.11 -36.50
N LYS A 618 -3.40 -8.08 -35.59
CA LYS A 618 -3.18 -6.99 -34.63
C LYS A 618 -1.80 -6.36 -34.89
N ARG A 619 -1.74 -5.03 -34.83
CA ARG A 619 -0.53 -4.26 -35.15
C ARG A 619 0.24 -3.87 -33.90
N TYR A 620 1.57 -3.97 -33.97
CA TYR A 620 2.47 -3.58 -32.89
C TYR A 620 3.73 -2.88 -33.41
N LYS A 621 4.22 -1.86 -32.70
CA LYS A 621 5.57 -1.30 -32.89
C LYS A 621 6.53 -1.91 -31.87
N ILE A 622 7.75 -2.18 -32.31
CA ILE A 622 8.83 -2.75 -31.51
C ILE A 622 9.88 -1.68 -31.28
N TYR A 623 10.27 -1.50 -30.02
CA TYR A 623 11.23 -0.51 -29.57
C TYR A 623 12.42 -1.18 -28.91
N ARG A 624 13.62 -0.63 -29.11
CA ARG A 624 14.86 -1.11 -28.52
C ARG A 624 15.72 0.05 -28.02
N SER A 625 16.26 -0.11 -26.82
CA SER A 625 17.35 0.73 -26.29
C SER A 625 18.60 -0.14 -26.14
N VAL A 626 19.77 0.42 -26.45
CA VAL A 626 21.06 -0.27 -26.44
C VAL A 626 22.05 0.53 -25.61
N SER A 627 22.80 -0.14 -24.75
CA SER A 627 23.83 0.51 -23.93
C SER A 627 25.06 0.95 -24.74
N SER A 628 25.82 1.90 -24.22
CA SER A 628 27.10 2.32 -24.82
C SER A 628 28.19 1.27 -24.67
N SER A 629 28.11 0.40 -23.65
CA SER A 629 29.02 -0.71 -23.40
C SER A 629 28.35 -1.87 -22.66
N ILE A 630 29.05 -2.98 -22.51
CA ILE A 630 28.56 -4.16 -21.77
C ILE A 630 28.45 -3.95 -20.24
N ASN A 631 29.20 -2.99 -19.71
CA ASN A 631 29.22 -2.67 -18.27
C ASN A 631 28.18 -1.62 -17.89
N THR A 632 27.53 -1.02 -18.89
CA THR A 632 26.48 -0.03 -18.71
C THR A 632 25.11 -0.66 -18.95
N VAL A 633 24.15 -0.30 -18.12
CA VAL A 633 22.73 -0.62 -18.32
C VAL A 633 22.13 0.42 -19.27
N PRO A 634 21.32 0.04 -20.28
CA PRO A 634 20.62 1.04 -21.11
C PRO A 634 19.77 1.95 -20.22
N SER A 635 19.64 3.23 -20.56
CA SER A 635 18.68 4.09 -19.85
C SER A 635 17.28 3.50 -20.01
N ASP A 636 16.48 3.64 -18.96
CA ASP A 636 15.07 3.31 -19.01
C ASP A 636 14.31 4.38 -18.23
N ASN A 637 13.17 4.78 -18.78
CA ASN A 637 12.27 5.71 -18.12
C ASN A 637 10.94 4.99 -17.96
N GLN A 638 10.42 4.94 -16.75
CA GLN A 638 9.13 4.31 -16.47
C GLN A 638 8.00 5.02 -17.22
N PHE A 639 8.10 6.35 -17.37
CA PHE A 639 7.09 7.18 -18.03
C PHE A 639 7.61 7.69 -19.37
N TYR A 640 6.76 7.69 -20.39
CA TYR A 640 7.13 8.21 -21.71
C TYR A 640 8.41 7.55 -22.25
N SER A 641 8.47 6.21 -22.08
CA SER A 641 9.64 5.39 -22.40
C SER A 641 10.04 5.51 -23.88
N GLU A 642 9.10 5.83 -24.76
CA GLU A 642 9.32 6.07 -26.19
C GLU A 642 10.39 7.13 -26.47
N ASN A 643 10.60 8.09 -25.54
CA ASN A 643 11.65 9.09 -25.66
C ASN A 643 13.07 8.53 -25.45
N ASN A 644 13.20 7.31 -24.92
CA ASN A 644 14.48 6.66 -24.62
C ASN A 644 14.78 5.46 -25.52
N TYR A 645 13.82 5.01 -26.32
CA TYR A 645 13.94 3.81 -27.11
C TYR A 645 13.84 4.14 -28.61
N THR A 646 14.66 3.47 -29.41
CA THR A 646 14.60 3.56 -30.86
C THR A 646 13.51 2.62 -31.38
N HIS A 647 12.62 3.11 -32.24
CA HIS A 647 11.70 2.27 -33.00
C HIS A 647 12.50 1.41 -34.01
N ILE A 648 12.30 0.09 -34.01
CA ILE A 648 13.04 -0.84 -34.87
C ILE A 648 12.17 -1.64 -35.84
N ALA A 649 10.87 -1.77 -35.60
CA ALA A 649 9.96 -2.48 -36.48
C ALA A 649 8.49 -2.15 -36.20
N THR A 650 7.64 -2.34 -37.22
CA THR A 650 6.18 -2.45 -37.08
C THR A 650 5.77 -3.81 -37.64
N VAL A 651 4.95 -4.55 -36.90
CA VAL A 651 4.52 -5.91 -37.26
C VAL A 651 3.00 -6.04 -37.19
N ASP A 652 2.43 -6.74 -38.16
CA ASP A 652 1.04 -7.19 -38.16
C ASP A 652 1.02 -8.70 -37.89
N VAL A 653 0.46 -9.10 -36.74
CA VAL A 653 0.46 -10.48 -36.26
C VAL A 653 -0.94 -11.08 -36.34
N ASP A 654 -1.06 -12.28 -36.89
CA ASP A 654 -2.32 -13.03 -36.96
C ASP A 654 -2.88 -13.30 -35.55
N THR A 655 -4.16 -12.97 -35.33
CA THR A 655 -4.81 -13.05 -34.01
C THR A 655 -4.87 -14.46 -33.43
N GLY A 656 -4.73 -15.49 -34.27
CA GLY A 656 -4.73 -16.89 -33.86
C GLY A 656 -3.37 -17.43 -33.41
N THR A 657 -2.33 -16.60 -33.41
CA THR A 657 -0.95 -16.99 -33.05
C THR A 657 -0.43 -16.20 -31.87
N THR A 658 0.58 -16.71 -31.17
CA THR A 658 1.29 -15.91 -30.16
C THR A 658 2.06 -14.79 -30.85
N PRO A 659 1.84 -13.51 -30.50
CA PRO A 659 2.53 -12.43 -31.14
C PRO A 659 4.01 -12.45 -30.77
N SER A 660 4.83 -12.31 -31.80
CA SER A 660 6.28 -12.33 -31.66
C SER A 660 6.99 -11.58 -32.78
N TYR A 661 8.22 -11.15 -32.50
CA TYR A 661 9.11 -10.48 -33.43
C TYR A 661 10.53 -11.00 -33.25
N ILE A 662 11.22 -11.25 -34.36
CA ILE A 662 12.63 -11.66 -34.39
C ILE A 662 13.45 -10.43 -34.76
N ASP A 663 14.36 -10.01 -33.87
CA ASP A 663 15.25 -8.88 -34.13
C ASP A 663 16.33 -9.28 -35.14
N ASN A 664 16.05 -9.05 -36.42
CA ASN A 664 16.98 -9.36 -37.51
C ASN A 664 18.13 -8.34 -37.63
N SER A 665 18.04 -7.21 -36.91
CA SER A 665 19.06 -6.15 -36.94
C SER A 665 20.21 -6.38 -35.95
N SER A 666 20.10 -7.36 -35.06
CA SER A 666 21.14 -7.71 -34.08
C SER A 666 21.32 -9.23 -33.96
N PHE A 667 22.47 -9.67 -33.50
CA PHE A 667 22.73 -11.10 -33.24
C PHE A 667 22.58 -11.39 -31.74
N ALA A 668 22.05 -12.57 -31.42
CA ALA A 668 22.00 -13.05 -30.05
C ALA A 668 23.41 -13.25 -29.45
N TYR A 669 23.58 -13.01 -28.16
CA TYR A 669 24.88 -13.18 -27.49
C TYR A 669 25.42 -14.63 -27.48
N CYS A 670 24.54 -15.62 -27.59
CA CYS A 670 24.92 -17.04 -27.65
C CYS A 670 25.39 -17.52 -29.02
N ASN A 671 25.52 -16.62 -30.02
CA ASN A 671 26.21 -17.00 -31.25
C ASN A 671 27.67 -17.30 -30.97
N GLU A 672 28.15 -18.43 -31.48
CA GLU A 672 29.57 -18.67 -31.71
C GLU A 672 29.94 -17.98 -33.02
N PHE A 673 30.60 -16.81 -32.98
CA PHE A 673 31.09 -16.21 -34.21
C PHE A 673 32.36 -16.94 -34.66
N PRO A 674 32.39 -17.48 -35.90
CA PRO A 674 33.58 -18.15 -36.41
C PRO A 674 34.72 -17.14 -36.59
N ASP A 675 35.88 -17.48 -36.03
CA ASP A 675 37.18 -16.87 -36.34
C ASP A 675 37.46 -17.02 -37.84
N GLY A 676 36.97 -16.12 -38.69
CA GLY A 676 37.11 -16.38 -40.12
C GLY A 676 36.51 -15.35 -41.07
N SER A 677 36.79 -14.06 -40.84
CA SER A 677 36.86 -12.96 -41.85
C SER A 677 36.70 -11.59 -41.21
N CYS A 678 36.24 -11.55 -39.96
CA CYS A 678 36.06 -10.33 -39.18
C CYS A 678 36.80 -10.53 -37.85
N PRO A 679 37.92 -9.82 -37.57
CA PRO A 679 38.65 -9.97 -36.32
C PRO A 679 37.75 -9.62 -35.11
N PRO A 680 38.09 -10.03 -33.88
CA PRO A 680 37.27 -9.88 -32.66
C PRO A 680 36.89 -8.44 -32.25
N THR A 681 37.17 -7.44 -33.10
CA THR A 681 36.90 -6.01 -32.93
C THR A 681 35.71 -5.48 -33.72
N CYS A 682 35.09 -6.27 -34.60
CA CYS A 682 33.99 -5.79 -35.43
C CYS A 682 32.59 -6.05 -34.86
N TRP A 683 32.44 -6.95 -33.88
CA TRP A 683 31.17 -7.21 -33.21
C TRP A 683 31.32 -6.87 -31.73
N GLU A 684 30.55 -5.89 -31.27
CA GLU A 684 30.60 -5.50 -29.87
C GLU A 684 29.37 -6.01 -29.14
N SER A 685 29.61 -6.62 -27.97
CA SER A 685 28.52 -7.02 -27.09
C SER A 685 27.96 -5.80 -26.38
N ARG A 686 26.63 -5.70 -26.36
CA ARG A 686 25.87 -4.64 -25.70
C ARG A 686 24.70 -5.23 -24.93
N ASN A 687 24.30 -4.53 -23.88
CA ASN A 687 23.01 -4.80 -23.24
C ASN A 687 21.92 -4.10 -24.05
N ALA A 688 20.80 -4.77 -24.23
CA ALA A 688 19.63 -4.25 -24.91
C ALA A 688 18.39 -4.42 -24.04
N ARG A 689 17.47 -3.46 -24.17
CA ARG A 689 16.13 -3.54 -23.61
C ARG A 689 15.12 -3.40 -24.75
N TYR A 690 14.08 -4.23 -24.72
CA TYR A 690 12.99 -4.22 -25.70
C TYR A 690 11.68 -3.86 -25.03
N ARG A 691 10.83 -3.12 -25.75
CA ARG A 691 9.46 -2.76 -25.36
C ARG A 691 8.53 -2.84 -26.58
N ILE A 692 7.24 -3.00 -26.34
CA ILE A 692 6.19 -3.18 -27.36
C ILE A 692 5.15 -2.08 -27.21
N GLN A 693 4.61 -1.60 -28.33
CA GLN A 693 3.49 -0.66 -28.37
C GLN A 693 2.36 -1.27 -29.20
N ALA A 694 1.13 -1.22 -28.72
CA ALA A 694 -0.07 -1.60 -29.46
C ALA A 694 -0.59 -0.44 -30.33
N ILE A 695 -1.22 -0.79 -31.45
CA ILE A 695 -1.87 0.16 -32.36
C ILE A 695 -3.23 -0.40 -32.80
N ASP A 696 -4.32 0.26 -32.44
CA ASP A 696 -5.69 -0.07 -32.86
C ASP A 696 -5.96 0.32 -34.32
N VAL A 697 -7.16 0.06 -34.83
CA VAL A 697 -7.59 0.38 -36.20
C VAL A 697 -7.60 1.88 -36.54
N TYR A 698 -7.68 2.76 -35.54
CA TYR A 698 -7.71 4.22 -35.67
C TYR A 698 -6.31 4.85 -35.67
N ASP A 699 -5.27 4.02 -35.56
CA ASP A 699 -3.85 4.39 -35.49
C ASP A 699 -3.46 5.10 -34.18
N ASP A 700 -4.29 5.00 -33.14
CA ASP A 700 -3.92 5.42 -31.80
C ASP A 700 -2.88 4.47 -31.20
N HIS A 701 -2.13 4.99 -30.23
CA HIS A 701 -0.95 4.33 -29.69
C HIS A 701 -1.12 4.08 -28.20
N SER A 702 -0.91 2.83 -27.78
CA SER A 702 -0.74 2.55 -26.35
C SER A 702 0.55 3.18 -25.83
N VAL A 703 0.68 3.27 -24.51
CA VAL A 703 1.97 3.34 -23.84
C VAL A 703 2.82 2.10 -24.09
N LEU A 704 4.14 2.20 -23.93
CA LEU A 704 5.05 1.06 -24.09
C LEU A 704 4.86 0.03 -22.97
N SER A 705 4.97 -1.25 -23.31
CA SER A 705 5.04 -2.36 -22.34
C SER A 705 6.18 -2.18 -21.34
N ASP A 706 6.18 -2.95 -20.25
CA ASP A 706 7.40 -3.18 -19.47
C ASP A 706 8.57 -3.63 -20.36
N PHE A 707 9.80 -3.41 -19.90
CA PHE A 707 10.96 -3.82 -20.67
C PHE A 707 11.31 -5.29 -20.43
N ILE A 708 11.80 -5.95 -21.48
CA ILE A 708 12.57 -7.19 -21.36
C ILE A 708 14.02 -6.92 -21.75
N LYS A 709 14.96 -7.47 -20.98
CA LYS A 709 16.40 -7.30 -21.21
C LYS A 709 16.99 -8.48 -21.95
N SER A 710 18.02 -8.22 -22.74
CA SER A 710 18.87 -9.24 -23.34
C SER A 710 20.26 -8.68 -23.62
N ARG A 711 21.16 -9.55 -24.07
CA ARG A 711 22.48 -9.20 -24.56
C ARG A 711 22.54 -9.49 -26.05
N ILE A 712 23.08 -8.53 -26.80
CA ILE A 712 23.19 -8.60 -28.26
C ILE A 712 24.60 -8.31 -28.74
N TYR A 713 24.88 -8.67 -29.98
CA TYR A 713 26.03 -8.23 -30.74
C TYR A 713 25.60 -7.31 -31.89
N ILE A 714 26.34 -6.21 -32.06
CA ILE A 714 26.13 -5.20 -33.10
C ILE A 714 27.44 -4.99 -33.87
N ASN A 715 27.35 -4.73 -35.18
CA ASN A 715 28.52 -4.48 -36.03
C ASN A 715 29.07 -3.08 -35.79
N ASN A 716 30.39 -2.95 -35.60
CA ASN A 716 31.10 -1.67 -35.49
C ASN A 716 31.23 -0.92 -36.83
N ASN A 717 31.11 -1.60 -37.96
CA ASN A 717 31.31 -0.99 -39.27
C ASN A 717 29.99 -0.53 -39.89
N GLY A 718 29.56 0.70 -39.57
CA GLY A 718 28.61 1.44 -40.41
C GLY A 718 27.62 2.35 -39.69
N GLY A 719 28.09 3.51 -39.25
CA GLY A 719 27.26 4.70 -39.02
C GLY A 719 26.72 4.83 -37.60
N THR A 720 27.11 5.92 -36.94
CA THR A 720 26.15 6.74 -36.20
C THR A 720 24.82 6.72 -36.96
N PRO A 721 23.64 6.49 -36.31
CA PRO A 721 22.38 6.81 -36.97
C PRO A 721 22.54 8.23 -37.49
N SER A 722 22.45 8.43 -38.80
CA SER A 722 22.43 9.79 -39.33
C SER A 722 21.25 10.48 -38.66
N GLU A 723 21.46 11.71 -38.19
CA GLU A 723 20.45 12.60 -37.60
C GLU A 723 19.22 12.83 -38.51
N THR A 724 19.15 12.18 -39.67
CA THR A 724 18.11 12.26 -40.69
C THR A 724 17.05 11.16 -40.65
N ASP A 725 17.14 10.14 -39.78
CA ASP A 725 16.06 9.16 -39.53
C ASP A 725 15.34 9.38 -38.17
N ASN A 726 15.54 10.57 -37.59
CA ASN A 726 14.96 10.96 -36.32
C ASN A 726 13.80 11.94 -36.57
N PRO A 727 12.52 11.56 -36.39
CA PRO A 727 11.43 12.54 -36.38
C PRO A 727 11.35 13.30 -35.04
N VAL A 728 12.34 13.15 -34.14
CA VAL A 728 12.44 13.94 -32.91
C VAL A 728 13.49 15.03 -33.09
N ASN A 729 13.16 16.05 -33.86
CA ASN A 729 13.80 17.35 -33.73
C ASN A 729 12.77 18.35 -33.19
N GLN A 730 13.14 18.98 -32.09
CA GLN A 730 12.43 20.01 -31.30
C GLN A 730 11.46 19.50 -30.23
N ILE A 731 12.01 18.89 -29.17
CA ILE A 731 11.65 19.31 -27.82
C ILE A 731 12.95 19.75 -27.16
N GLU A 732 13.00 21.00 -26.70
CA GLU A 732 14.16 21.57 -26.01
C GLU A 732 14.63 20.63 -24.90
N VAL A 733 15.90 20.24 -25.00
CA VAL A 733 16.58 19.34 -24.07
C VAL A 733 16.66 20.02 -22.71
N LEU A 734 15.77 19.64 -21.79
CA LEU A 734 16.07 19.69 -20.37
C LEU A 734 17.20 18.66 -20.14
N ASN A 735 18.34 19.13 -19.63
CA ASN A 735 19.54 18.35 -19.37
C ASN A 735 19.25 17.04 -18.61
N ILE A 736 19.18 15.91 -19.32
CA ILE A 736 19.22 14.58 -18.71
C ILE A 736 20.69 14.10 -18.75
N PRO A 737 21.32 13.77 -17.61
CA PRO A 737 22.70 13.30 -17.57
C PRO A 737 22.88 11.99 -18.36
N LYS A 738 23.92 11.94 -19.20
CA LYS A 738 24.19 10.82 -20.12
C LYS A 738 25.10 9.72 -19.54
N GLU A 739 25.59 9.85 -18.31
CA GLU A 739 26.46 8.85 -17.66
C GLU A 739 26.18 8.74 -16.15
N PHE A 740 26.03 7.51 -15.66
CA PHE A 740 26.01 7.20 -14.23
C PHE A 740 27.16 6.24 -13.91
N SER A 741 28.07 6.67 -13.03
CA SER A 741 29.02 5.78 -12.38
C SER A 741 28.56 5.56 -10.93
N LEU A 742 28.16 4.34 -10.61
CA LEU A 742 27.70 3.96 -9.28
C LEU A 742 28.91 3.75 -8.36
N PHE A 743 29.31 4.81 -7.65
CA PHE A 743 30.12 4.70 -6.44
C PHE A 743 29.37 5.35 -5.25
N GLN A 744 28.86 4.47 -4.39
CA GLN A 744 28.47 4.60 -2.97
C GLN A 744 27.93 5.92 -2.38
N ASN A 745 26.81 5.73 -1.66
CA ASN A 745 26.29 6.44 -0.48
C ASN A 745 25.47 7.75 -0.66
N TYR A 746 24.16 7.62 -0.41
CA TYR A 746 23.11 8.63 -0.15
C TYR A 746 22.34 9.21 -1.36
N PRO A 747 21.05 9.58 -1.16
CA PRO A 747 19.97 9.28 -2.09
C PRO A 747 19.78 10.42 -3.09
N ASN A 748 19.83 10.09 -4.38
CA ASN A 748 19.47 11.04 -5.43
C ASN A 748 18.05 10.70 -5.94
N PRO A 749 17.16 11.69 -6.15
CA PRO A 749 15.76 11.48 -6.50
C PRO A 749 15.53 11.40 -8.02
N PHE A 750 16.46 10.82 -8.78
CA PHE A 750 16.36 10.58 -10.22
C PHE A 750 17.20 9.37 -10.63
#